data_AF-A0A954VUA7-F1
#
_entry.id   AF-A0A954VUA7-F1
#
_cell.length_a   1.000
_cell.length_b   1.000
_cell.length_c   1.000
_cell.angle_alpha   90.00
_cell.angle_beta   90.00
_cell.angle_gamma   90.00
#
_symmetry.space_group_name_H-M   'P 1'
#
loop_
_entity.id
_entity.type
_entity.pdbx_description
1 polymer ?
#
loop_
_entity_poly.entity_id
_entity_poly.type
_entity_poly.pdbx_seq_one_letter_code
_entity_poly.pdbx_strand_id
1 'polypeptide(L)'
;MLRNLHASLAFCIGTCLIGTLWAESAATPNPVGKTVDSFSLKDAYGKQHSLSDYADKDVVVLLFLGTECPLVKLYSNRLNQLAEDYADKSVALIGVNANSQDSITEMLAFINRHKMTFPWLKDTGNQLADQLGAVRTPEVFVLDQDRTVRYWGRIDDQFGIGYLRDKPENNYLIDAIDACLAGKPVAVAQAESVGCYIGRVIKVEPQGEITYSKHVAPIFNQRCVECHRDGQIAPFTLTSYHDTVGWGETIMEVIDENRMPPWNANPKHGSFQNDARLSPAEKEVVFQWIENGMPEGNPADLPSPPEFAEGWRIDVPDQIIHMRESQQPFAVPADGVVEYQYFTVDPGWDEDKYITAAEAKPGNTGVVHHIIAFVWPPGAERFQLDAMLVGYAPGAPPTEFKDGAAMFVPAGSKLVFEMHYTPNGSPQEDLSYVGVNFTTKDKVQKIVKGGMTINTDFAIPPKAANHQVEAGMTFARDHLLLSMSPHMHLRGKAFTYEAIYPDGNKEILLDVPNYDFNWQLTYQLAEPKLMPAGTKLRCVATFDNSERNLSNPDPTDTVRWGQQSWEEMMIGFFTTMPASATNAPDASVDPTGTWTWSLPGRQGTSEHEIKVELVEPNRLSGEYAGLGIQRDLQSGHVYGDRIQFDVPIVLSGRQLTAVFDGQVQDNQITGQIILESGFGGQKLPWNAKKVD
;
A
#
# COMPACT_ATOMS: atom_id res chain seq x y z
N MET A 1 -8.79 -87.07 12.32
CA MET A 1 -7.38 -86.67 12.43
C MET A 1 -7.31 -85.18 12.11
N LEU A 2 -7.33 -84.26 13.09
CA LEU A 2 -6.15 -83.70 13.79
C LEU A 2 -5.21 -83.02 12.78
N ARG A 3 -4.75 -81.78 12.90
CA ARG A 3 -4.86 -80.69 13.88
C ARG A 3 -4.10 -79.54 13.18
N ASN A 4 -4.50 -78.27 13.33
CA ASN A 4 -3.55 -77.15 13.50
C ASN A 4 -4.33 -75.87 13.82
N LEU A 5 -4.32 -75.58 15.12
CA LEU A 5 -4.51 -74.27 15.74
C LEU A 5 -3.35 -73.33 15.38
N HIS A 6 -3.56 -72.01 15.48
CA HIS A 6 -2.77 -70.96 16.17
C HIS A 6 -3.39 -69.62 15.67
N ALA A 7 -4.39 -69.08 16.36
CA ALA A 7 -4.32 -68.18 17.52
C ALA A 7 -4.07 -66.69 17.17
N SER A 8 -5.18 -65.93 17.25
CA SER A 8 -5.33 -64.62 17.89
C SER A 8 -4.53 -63.41 17.41
N LEU A 9 -5.24 -62.44 16.80
CA LEU A 9 -5.20 -61.04 17.20
C LEU A 9 -6.54 -60.38 16.85
N ALA A 10 -7.36 -60.09 17.86
CA ALA A 10 -8.59 -59.34 17.71
C ALA A 10 -8.27 -57.84 17.75
N PHE A 11 -8.51 -57.14 16.63
CA PHE A 11 -8.51 -55.68 16.58
C PHE A 11 -9.97 -55.24 16.49
N CYS A 12 -10.51 -54.72 17.60
CA CYS A 12 -11.82 -54.08 17.63
C CYS A 12 -11.77 -52.79 16.81
N ILE A 13 -12.39 -52.80 15.63
CA ILE A 13 -12.69 -51.57 14.90
C ILE A 13 -13.93 -50.95 15.57
N GLY A 14 -13.69 -49.99 16.47
CA GLY A 14 -14.71 -49.06 16.93
C GLY A 14 -14.94 -48.01 15.86
N THR A 15 -16.07 -48.09 15.16
CA THR A 15 -16.57 -47.07 14.25
C THR A 15 -16.99 -45.83 15.06
N CYS A 16 -16.11 -44.84 15.18
CA CYS A 16 -16.48 -43.48 15.53
C CYS A 16 -17.16 -42.82 14.32
N LEU A 17 -18.49 -42.77 14.35
CA LEU A 17 -19.27 -41.85 13.53
C LEU A 17 -19.11 -40.44 14.10
N ILE A 18 -18.11 -39.70 13.61
CA ILE A 18 -18.03 -38.26 13.80
C ILE A 18 -19.02 -37.66 12.79
N GLY A 19 -20.21 -37.31 13.26
CA GLY A 19 -21.13 -36.47 12.51
C GLY A 19 -20.54 -35.08 12.42
N THR A 20 -20.07 -34.70 11.23
CA THR A 20 -19.74 -33.32 10.88
C THR A 20 -21.04 -32.53 10.80
N LEU A 21 -21.36 -31.82 11.88
CA LEU A 21 -22.32 -30.72 11.85
C LEU A 21 -21.65 -29.57 11.10
N TRP A 22 -21.90 -29.50 9.79
CA TRP A 22 -21.71 -28.27 9.04
C TRP A 22 -22.75 -27.28 9.56
N ALA A 23 -22.31 -26.20 10.18
CA ALA A 23 -23.17 -25.05 10.42
C ALA A 23 -23.56 -24.49 9.05
N GLU A 24 -24.78 -24.78 8.61
CA GLU A 24 -25.39 -24.07 7.49
C GLU A 24 -25.47 -22.59 7.88
N SER A 25 -24.69 -21.74 7.20
CA SER A 25 -24.85 -20.30 7.27
C SER A 25 -26.32 -20.02 6.90
N ALA A 26 -27.12 -19.56 7.86
CA ALA A 26 -28.51 -19.20 7.59
C ALA A 26 -28.53 -18.07 6.56
N ALA A 27 -28.87 -18.38 5.31
CA ALA A 27 -29.00 -17.38 4.26
C ALA A 27 -30.00 -16.30 4.72
N THR A 28 -29.62 -15.03 4.58
CA THR A 28 -30.49 -13.89 4.90
C THR A 28 -31.83 -14.05 4.15
N PRO A 29 -32.98 -14.06 4.83
CA PRO A 29 -34.26 -14.33 4.18
C PRO A 29 -34.54 -13.31 3.08
N ASN A 30 -34.63 -13.76 1.82
CA ASN A 30 -34.89 -12.88 0.69
C ASN A 30 -36.17 -12.03 0.95
N PRO A 31 -36.08 -10.69 0.99
CA PRO A 31 -37.19 -9.80 1.27
C PRO A 31 -38.01 -9.46 0.01
N VAL A 32 -37.53 -9.78 -1.19
CA VAL A 32 -38.26 -9.52 -2.45
C VAL A 32 -39.62 -10.22 -2.42
N GLY A 33 -40.67 -9.46 -2.76
CA GLY A 33 -42.06 -9.91 -2.73
C GLY A 33 -42.74 -9.79 -1.37
N LYS A 34 -42.04 -9.38 -0.31
CA LYS A 34 -42.65 -9.10 1.00
C LYS A 34 -43.15 -7.67 1.08
N THR A 35 -44.32 -7.49 1.68
CA THR A 35 -44.83 -6.16 2.04
C THR A 35 -44.16 -5.68 3.32
N VAL A 36 -43.75 -4.42 3.34
CA VAL A 36 -43.14 -3.78 4.51
C VAL A 36 -44.24 -3.29 5.44
N ASP A 37 -44.25 -3.74 6.69
CA ASP A 37 -45.14 -3.21 7.72
C ASP A 37 -44.82 -1.73 8.03
N SER A 38 -45.76 -1.04 8.67
CA SER A 38 -45.57 0.35 9.05
C SER A 38 -44.40 0.54 10.01
N PHE A 39 -43.56 1.55 9.76
CA PHE A 39 -42.55 2.03 10.71
C PHE A 39 -42.77 3.52 11.03
N SER A 40 -42.15 3.97 12.13
CA SER A 40 -42.09 5.38 12.51
C SER A 40 -40.71 5.69 13.12
N LEU A 41 -39.89 6.46 12.41
CA LEU A 41 -38.53 6.81 12.82
C LEU A 41 -38.34 8.33 12.82
N LYS A 42 -37.37 8.81 13.58
CA LYS A 42 -36.98 10.23 13.55
C LYS A 42 -35.85 10.45 12.55
N ASP A 43 -35.89 11.56 11.85
CA ASP A 43 -34.73 12.03 11.08
C ASP A 43 -33.65 12.65 11.96
N ALA A 44 -32.50 12.95 11.37
CA ALA A 44 -31.37 13.59 12.02
C ALA A 44 -31.71 14.96 12.66
N TYR A 45 -32.80 15.60 12.23
CA TYR A 45 -33.31 16.88 12.77
C TYR A 45 -34.42 16.69 13.80
N GLY A 46 -34.77 15.44 14.13
CA GLY A 46 -35.78 15.08 15.12
C GLY A 46 -37.22 15.07 14.60
N LYS A 47 -37.46 15.33 13.31
CA LYS A 47 -38.79 15.22 12.70
C LYS A 47 -39.16 13.74 12.57
N GLN A 48 -40.39 13.41 12.93
CA GLN A 48 -40.93 12.06 12.77
C GLN A 48 -41.30 11.81 11.31
N HIS A 49 -40.94 10.64 10.78
CA HIS A 49 -41.32 10.13 9.47
C HIS A 49 -41.88 8.72 9.62
N SER A 50 -42.96 8.42 8.92
CA SER A 50 -43.63 7.12 8.90
C SER A 50 -43.86 6.66 7.47
N LEU A 51 -43.97 5.35 7.24
CA LEU A 51 -44.18 4.82 5.88
C LEU A 51 -45.46 5.39 5.22
N SER A 52 -46.48 5.69 6.02
CA SER A 52 -47.73 6.32 5.58
C SER A 52 -47.56 7.76 5.08
N ASP A 53 -46.50 8.47 5.49
CA ASP A 53 -46.24 9.84 5.05
C ASP A 53 -45.88 9.91 3.55
N TYR A 54 -45.55 8.75 2.97
CA TYR A 54 -45.20 8.58 1.56
C TYR A 54 -46.29 7.83 0.78
N ALA A 55 -47.53 7.76 1.28
CA ALA A 55 -48.63 7.02 0.65
C ALA A 55 -48.99 7.53 -0.77
N ASP A 56 -48.68 8.79 -1.08
CA ASP A 56 -48.87 9.40 -2.42
C ASP A 56 -47.80 9.01 -3.44
N LYS A 57 -46.73 8.32 -3.02
CA LYS A 57 -45.61 7.94 -3.88
C LYS A 57 -45.79 6.54 -4.45
N ASP A 58 -45.65 6.39 -5.76
CA ASP A 58 -45.72 5.10 -6.43
C ASP A 58 -44.50 4.23 -6.08
N VAL A 59 -43.36 4.85 -5.76
CA VAL A 59 -42.13 4.15 -5.37
C VAL A 59 -41.53 4.77 -4.11
N VAL A 60 -41.09 3.93 -3.16
CA VAL A 60 -40.31 4.35 -1.98
C VAL A 60 -39.00 3.58 -1.98
N VAL A 61 -37.88 4.29 -1.87
CA VAL A 61 -36.54 3.72 -1.83
C VAL A 61 -35.99 3.90 -0.42
N LEU A 62 -35.70 2.79 0.25
CA LEU A 62 -35.02 2.77 1.55
C LEU A 62 -33.54 2.46 1.33
N LEU A 63 -32.67 3.39 1.72
CA LEU A 63 -31.22 3.32 1.56
C LEU A 63 -30.60 3.14 2.96
N PHE A 64 -30.04 1.97 3.28
CA PHE A 64 -29.32 1.75 4.54
C PHE A 64 -27.91 2.32 4.46
N LEU A 65 -27.67 3.45 5.14
CA LEU A 65 -26.48 4.29 4.99
C LEU A 65 -25.80 4.54 6.35
N GLY A 66 -24.53 4.16 6.46
CA GLY A 66 -23.64 4.44 7.59
C GLY A 66 -22.69 5.59 7.30
N THR A 67 -22.41 6.42 8.30
CA THR A 67 -21.62 7.66 8.12
C THR A 67 -20.14 7.37 7.91
N GLU A 68 -19.62 6.27 8.46
CA GLU A 68 -18.21 5.90 8.34
C GLU A 68 -17.89 4.94 7.20
N CYS A 69 -18.91 4.36 6.55
CA CYS A 69 -18.68 3.46 5.43
C CYS A 69 -18.02 4.19 4.25
N PRO A 70 -16.83 3.75 3.79
CA PRO A 70 -16.15 4.37 2.65
C PRO A 70 -17.00 4.38 1.37
N LEU A 71 -17.77 3.31 1.12
CA LEU A 71 -18.64 3.23 -0.05
C LEU A 71 -19.77 4.26 0.01
N VAL A 72 -20.37 4.49 1.18
CA VAL A 72 -21.41 5.52 1.35
C VAL A 72 -20.87 6.92 1.07
N LYS A 73 -19.64 7.22 1.51
CA LYS A 73 -18.93 8.47 1.20
C LYS A 73 -18.80 8.66 -0.32
N LEU A 74 -18.36 7.62 -1.05
CA LEU A 74 -18.24 7.63 -2.52
C LEU A 74 -19.59 7.77 -3.25
N TYR A 75 -20.65 7.14 -2.75
CA TYR A 75 -21.98 7.22 -3.38
C TYR A 75 -22.73 8.53 -3.10
N SER A 76 -22.27 9.37 -2.17
CA SER A 76 -23.01 10.56 -1.73
C SER A 76 -23.44 11.49 -2.88
N ASN A 77 -22.54 11.83 -3.81
CA ASN A 77 -22.86 12.63 -5.00
C ASN A 77 -23.91 11.94 -5.89
N ARG A 78 -23.78 10.64 -6.13
CA ARG A 78 -24.74 9.88 -6.95
C ARG A 78 -26.12 9.81 -6.31
N LEU A 79 -26.18 9.65 -4.99
CA LEU A 79 -27.45 9.63 -4.26
C LEU A 79 -28.15 10.99 -4.30
N ASN A 80 -27.39 12.10 -4.27
CA ASN A 80 -27.95 13.43 -4.46
C ASN A 80 -28.46 13.64 -5.88
N GLN A 81 -27.71 13.21 -6.90
CA GLN A 81 -28.17 13.25 -8.29
C GLN A 81 -29.44 12.42 -8.48
N LEU A 82 -29.50 11.23 -7.87
CA LEU A 82 -30.69 10.38 -7.90
C LEU A 82 -31.89 11.07 -7.23
N ALA A 83 -31.69 11.75 -6.09
CA ALA A 83 -32.75 12.51 -5.44
C ALA A 83 -33.26 13.65 -6.33
N GLU A 84 -32.39 14.33 -7.06
CA GLU A 84 -32.74 15.40 -8.00
C GLU A 84 -33.49 14.85 -9.23
N ASP A 85 -32.96 13.82 -9.89
CA ASP A 85 -33.51 13.22 -11.11
C ASP A 85 -34.94 12.65 -10.93
N TYR A 86 -35.27 12.29 -9.68
CA TYR A 86 -36.57 11.73 -9.30
C TYR A 86 -37.44 12.68 -8.47
N ALA A 87 -37.01 13.92 -8.20
CA ALA A 87 -37.73 14.87 -7.36
C ALA A 87 -39.15 15.20 -7.89
N ASP A 88 -39.28 15.34 -9.21
CA ASP A 88 -40.55 15.64 -9.89
C ASP A 88 -41.34 14.37 -10.28
N LYS A 89 -40.87 13.18 -9.88
CA LYS A 89 -41.52 11.89 -10.13
C LYS A 89 -42.20 11.39 -8.86
N SER A 90 -43.00 10.34 -8.99
CA SER A 90 -43.72 9.70 -7.89
C SER A 90 -42.80 8.78 -7.06
N VAL A 91 -41.64 9.29 -6.63
CA VAL A 91 -40.61 8.54 -5.90
C VAL A 91 -40.22 9.27 -4.62
N ALA A 92 -40.05 8.53 -3.53
CA ALA A 92 -39.39 9.04 -2.32
C ALA A 92 -38.09 8.27 -2.05
N LEU A 93 -36.99 9.01 -1.84
CA LEU A 93 -35.73 8.46 -1.35
C LEU A 93 -35.60 8.75 0.13
N ILE A 94 -35.24 7.72 0.91
CA ILE A 94 -35.12 7.81 2.36
C ILE A 94 -33.82 7.10 2.77
N GLY A 95 -32.89 7.86 3.35
CA GLY A 95 -31.73 7.31 4.04
C GLY A 95 -32.14 6.74 5.39
N VAL A 96 -31.62 5.59 5.77
CA VAL A 96 -31.85 4.91 7.04
C VAL A 96 -30.50 4.54 7.63
N ASN A 97 -30.12 5.19 8.72
CA ASN A 97 -28.93 4.82 9.47
C ASN A 97 -29.32 3.88 10.62
N ALA A 98 -28.95 2.61 10.46
CA ALA A 98 -29.18 1.55 11.44
C ALA A 98 -27.91 1.17 12.23
N ASN A 99 -26.80 1.88 12.03
CA ASN A 99 -25.57 1.62 12.80
C ASN A 99 -25.75 2.08 14.24
N SER A 100 -25.52 1.19 15.21
CA SER A 100 -25.58 1.55 16.64
C SER A 100 -24.44 2.48 17.06
N GLN A 101 -23.31 2.41 16.36
CA GLN A 101 -22.12 3.23 16.58
C GLN A 101 -22.22 4.65 16.02
N ASP A 102 -23.07 4.88 15.01
CA ASP A 102 -23.22 6.22 14.41
C ASP A 102 -24.16 7.08 15.28
N SER A 103 -23.69 8.20 15.79
CA SER A 103 -24.49 9.18 16.52
C SER A 103 -25.32 10.08 15.59
N ILE A 104 -26.35 10.74 16.15
CA ILE A 104 -27.11 11.76 15.40
C ILE A 104 -26.21 12.93 14.97
N THR A 105 -25.21 13.28 15.78
CA THR A 105 -24.26 14.36 15.45
C THR A 105 -23.40 13.99 14.24
N GLU A 106 -22.92 12.75 14.16
CA GLU A 106 -22.16 12.27 13.00
C GLU A 106 -23.05 12.19 11.75
N MET A 107 -24.31 11.75 11.89
CA MET A 107 -25.28 11.82 10.79
C MET A 107 -25.46 13.25 10.28
N LEU A 108 -25.64 14.24 11.17
CA LEU A 108 -25.75 15.64 10.78
C LEU A 108 -24.47 16.16 10.14
N ALA A 109 -23.30 15.80 10.66
CA ALA A 109 -22.02 16.18 10.07
C ALA A 109 -21.86 15.61 8.65
N PHE A 110 -22.22 14.34 8.45
CA PHE A 110 -22.23 13.68 7.15
C PHE A 110 -23.20 14.38 6.17
N ILE A 111 -24.45 14.60 6.58
CA ILE A 111 -25.48 15.27 5.79
C ILE A 111 -25.00 16.65 5.33
N ASN A 112 -24.42 17.44 6.24
CA ASN A 112 -23.94 18.78 5.91
C ASN A 112 -22.70 18.74 5.01
N ARG A 113 -21.73 17.85 5.27
CA ARG A 113 -20.49 17.71 4.49
C ARG A 113 -20.78 17.30 3.06
N HIS A 114 -21.64 16.31 2.87
CA HIS A 114 -22.00 15.75 1.57
C HIS A 114 -23.26 16.38 0.95
N LYS A 115 -23.84 17.39 1.61
CA LYS A 115 -25.02 18.15 1.16
C LYS A 115 -26.20 17.25 0.81
N MET A 116 -26.48 16.25 1.65
CA MET A 116 -27.55 15.28 1.39
C MET A 116 -28.92 15.97 1.34
N THR A 117 -29.68 15.75 0.26
CA THR A 117 -30.93 16.50 -0.04
C THR A 117 -32.22 15.76 0.32
N PHE A 118 -32.14 14.52 0.78
CA PHE A 118 -33.29 13.69 1.15
C PHE A 118 -33.26 13.33 2.65
N PRO A 119 -34.39 12.92 3.26
CA PRO A 119 -34.45 12.60 4.69
C PRO A 119 -33.52 11.45 5.08
N TRP A 120 -32.81 11.60 6.20
CA TRP A 120 -31.99 10.55 6.82
C TRP A 120 -32.55 10.20 8.19
N LEU A 121 -33.11 9.00 8.31
CA LEU A 121 -33.77 8.46 9.49
C LEU A 121 -32.77 7.70 10.36
N LYS A 122 -32.92 7.80 11.68
CA LYS A 122 -32.20 6.95 12.63
C LYS A 122 -33.08 5.77 13.03
N ASP A 123 -32.60 4.56 12.74
CA ASP A 123 -33.27 3.30 13.14
C ASP A 123 -32.75 2.80 14.49
N THR A 124 -33.08 3.52 15.55
CA THR A 124 -32.69 3.15 16.92
C THR A 124 -33.27 1.80 17.30
N GLY A 125 -32.40 0.86 17.71
CA GLY A 125 -32.78 -0.51 18.06
C GLY A 125 -32.94 -1.42 16.85
N ASN A 126 -32.55 -0.98 15.65
CA ASN A 126 -32.53 -1.79 14.43
C ASN A 126 -33.89 -2.34 13.97
N GLN A 127 -34.99 -1.64 14.26
CA GLN A 127 -36.34 -2.16 14.03
C GLN A 127 -36.62 -2.39 12.54
N LEU A 128 -36.40 -1.36 11.71
CA LEU A 128 -36.64 -1.44 10.27
C LEU A 128 -35.59 -2.33 9.59
N ALA A 129 -34.35 -2.24 10.06
CA ALA A 129 -33.25 -3.02 9.55
C ALA A 129 -33.42 -4.53 9.84
N ASP A 130 -33.99 -4.91 11.00
CA ASP A 130 -34.34 -6.30 11.35
C ASP A 130 -35.53 -6.80 10.50
N GLN A 131 -36.54 -5.96 10.33
CA GLN A 131 -37.74 -6.29 9.56
C GLN A 131 -37.42 -6.63 8.10
N LEU A 132 -36.56 -5.83 7.47
CA LEU A 132 -36.16 -6.00 6.07
C LEU A 132 -35.04 -7.02 5.88
N GLY A 133 -34.36 -7.43 6.96
CA GLY A 133 -33.18 -8.27 6.88
C GLY A 133 -31.99 -7.55 6.23
N ALA A 134 -31.91 -6.22 6.35
CA ALA A 134 -30.73 -5.47 5.93
C ALA A 134 -29.51 -5.98 6.71
N VAL A 135 -28.32 -5.96 6.15
CA VAL A 135 -27.10 -6.43 6.80
C VAL A 135 -25.90 -5.55 6.48
N ARG A 136 -25.95 -4.78 5.38
CA ARG A 136 -24.82 -3.99 4.89
C ARG A 136 -25.16 -2.51 4.75
N THR A 137 -24.12 -1.71 4.62
CA THR A 137 -24.20 -0.33 4.16
C THR A 137 -23.12 -0.07 3.11
N PRO A 138 -23.46 0.52 1.94
CA PRO A 138 -24.82 0.83 1.47
C PRO A 138 -25.60 -0.44 1.10
N GLU A 139 -26.91 -0.42 1.37
CA GLU A 139 -27.84 -1.46 0.94
C GLU A 139 -29.21 -0.85 0.63
N VAL A 140 -29.88 -1.32 -0.41
CA VAL A 140 -31.05 -0.65 -0.98
C VAL A 140 -32.25 -1.58 -1.08
N PHE A 141 -33.42 -1.03 -0.77
CA PHE A 141 -34.72 -1.67 -0.95
C PHE A 141 -35.64 -0.74 -1.74
N VAL A 142 -36.19 -1.22 -2.87
CA VAL A 142 -37.19 -0.48 -3.65
C VAL A 142 -38.56 -1.07 -3.38
N LEU A 143 -39.47 -0.25 -2.89
CA LEU A 143 -40.86 -0.61 -2.60
C LEU A 143 -41.77 -0.03 -3.67
N ASP A 144 -42.71 -0.82 -4.15
CA ASP A 144 -43.76 -0.32 -5.04
C ASP A 144 -44.89 0.39 -4.27
N GLN A 145 -45.98 0.71 -4.98
CA GLN A 145 -47.14 1.42 -4.43
C GLN A 145 -47.84 0.62 -3.32
N ASP A 146 -47.81 -0.72 -3.42
CA ASP A 146 -48.33 -1.64 -2.40
C ASP A 146 -47.33 -1.87 -1.25
N ARG A 147 -46.21 -1.13 -1.23
CA ARG A 147 -45.10 -1.25 -0.27
C ARG A 147 -44.48 -2.64 -0.25
N THR A 148 -44.54 -3.33 -1.38
CA THR A 148 -43.88 -4.62 -1.60
C THR A 148 -42.48 -4.40 -2.11
N VAL A 149 -41.50 -5.07 -1.49
CA VAL A 149 -40.09 -5.02 -1.93
C VAL A 149 -39.99 -5.63 -3.33
N ARG A 150 -39.59 -4.81 -4.30
CA ARG A 150 -39.38 -5.21 -5.70
C ARG A 150 -37.90 -5.35 -6.07
N TYR A 151 -37.03 -4.70 -5.31
CA TYR A 151 -35.58 -4.81 -5.45
C TYR A 151 -34.89 -4.80 -4.09
N TRP A 152 -33.85 -5.61 -3.95
CA TRP A 152 -32.95 -5.63 -2.79
C TRP A 152 -31.50 -5.82 -3.24
N GLY A 153 -30.59 -4.92 -2.85
CA GLY A 153 -29.17 -5.08 -3.14
C GLY A 153 -28.36 -3.80 -3.14
N ARG A 154 -27.26 -3.80 -3.90
CA ARG A 154 -26.39 -2.63 -4.11
C ARG A 154 -27.04 -1.52 -4.96
N ILE A 155 -26.43 -0.34 -5.00
CA ILE A 155 -26.88 0.78 -5.84
C ILE A 155 -26.59 0.51 -7.32
N ASP A 156 -25.31 0.29 -7.62
CA ASP A 156 -24.75 -0.07 -8.91
C ASP A 156 -23.45 -0.84 -8.68
N ASP A 157 -22.75 -1.21 -9.76
CA ASP A 157 -21.49 -1.96 -9.68
C ASP A 157 -20.21 -1.13 -9.88
N GLN A 158 -20.25 0.19 -9.67
CA GLN A 158 -19.06 1.03 -9.81
C GLN A 158 -18.04 0.81 -8.68
N PHE A 159 -18.49 0.70 -7.43
CA PHE A 159 -17.62 0.58 -6.25
C PHE A 159 -17.77 -0.79 -5.59
N GLY A 160 -16.65 -1.40 -5.19
CA GLY A 160 -16.64 -2.63 -4.40
C GLY A 160 -15.40 -2.78 -3.54
N ILE A 161 -15.19 -3.97 -2.97
CA ILE A 161 -14.02 -4.27 -2.15
C ILE A 161 -12.80 -4.43 -3.07
N GLY A 162 -11.79 -3.57 -2.90
CA GLY A 162 -10.52 -3.64 -3.63
C GLY A 162 -10.54 -3.13 -5.07
N TYR A 163 -11.68 -2.61 -5.56
CA TYR A 163 -11.78 -2.04 -6.91
C TYR A 163 -12.70 -0.81 -6.97
N LEU A 164 -12.39 0.08 -7.92
CA LEU A 164 -13.19 1.23 -8.31
C LEU A 164 -13.20 1.30 -9.83
N ARG A 165 -14.40 1.32 -10.42
CA ARG A 165 -14.58 1.49 -11.87
C ARG A 165 -14.79 2.96 -12.20
N ASP A 166 -14.40 3.36 -13.40
CA ASP A 166 -14.66 4.71 -13.91
C ASP A 166 -16.17 4.98 -14.00
N LYS A 167 -16.95 3.97 -14.40
CA LYS A 167 -18.41 4.03 -14.49
C LYS A 167 -19.04 2.67 -14.14
N PRO A 168 -20.32 2.64 -13.71
CA PRO A 168 -21.05 1.39 -13.55
C PRO A 168 -21.34 0.73 -14.91
N GLU A 169 -21.31 -0.59 -14.94
CA GLU A 169 -21.83 -1.40 -16.06
C GLU A 169 -23.31 -1.72 -15.86
N ASN A 170 -23.75 -1.83 -14.59
CA ASN A 170 -25.11 -2.17 -14.21
C ASN A 170 -25.67 -1.13 -13.22
N ASN A 171 -26.79 -0.49 -13.57
CA ASN A 171 -27.44 0.54 -12.75
C ASN A 171 -28.66 -0.01 -12.00
N TYR A 172 -28.45 -1.03 -11.16
CA TYR A 172 -29.53 -1.83 -10.56
C TYR A 172 -30.63 -1.01 -9.88
N LEU A 173 -30.26 0.01 -9.08
CA LEU A 173 -31.24 0.85 -8.40
C LEU A 173 -32.09 1.68 -9.37
N ILE A 174 -31.47 2.32 -10.36
CA ILE A 174 -32.17 3.13 -11.36
C ILE A 174 -33.12 2.23 -12.16
N ASP A 175 -32.64 1.08 -12.63
CA ASP A 175 -33.42 0.11 -13.40
C ASP A 175 -34.63 -0.40 -12.60
N ALA A 176 -34.47 -0.61 -11.30
CA ALA A 176 -35.56 -1.03 -10.41
C ALA A 176 -36.61 0.07 -10.21
N ILE A 177 -36.18 1.32 -9.95
CA ILE A 177 -37.10 2.45 -9.77
C ILE A 177 -37.91 2.67 -11.05
N ASP A 178 -37.25 2.72 -12.22
CA ASP A 178 -37.91 2.96 -13.50
C ASP A 178 -38.86 1.82 -13.87
N ALA A 179 -38.50 0.56 -13.59
CA ALA A 179 -39.41 -0.58 -13.78
C ALA A 179 -40.66 -0.46 -12.91
N CYS A 180 -40.51 -0.10 -11.62
CA CYS A 180 -41.64 0.11 -10.72
C CYS A 180 -42.54 1.27 -11.16
N LEU A 181 -41.98 2.42 -11.54
CA LEU A 181 -42.73 3.57 -12.08
C LEU A 181 -43.48 3.21 -13.37
N ALA A 182 -42.91 2.33 -14.20
CA ALA A 182 -43.54 1.85 -15.42
C ALA A 182 -44.56 0.71 -15.19
N GLY A 183 -44.76 0.26 -13.94
CA GLY A 183 -45.60 -0.90 -13.62
C GLY A 183 -45.09 -2.23 -14.19
N LYS A 184 -43.79 -2.32 -14.47
CA LYS A 184 -43.13 -3.50 -15.03
C LYS A 184 -42.41 -4.33 -13.95
N PRO A 185 -42.22 -5.64 -14.16
CA PRO A 185 -41.34 -6.44 -13.32
C PRO A 185 -39.90 -5.92 -13.36
N VAL A 186 -39.22 -5.90 -12.21
CA VAL A 186 -37.79 -5.59 -12.11
C VAL A 186 -37.01 -6.79 -12.67
N ALA A 187 -36.20 -6.57 -13.71
CA ALA A 187 -35.49 -7.64 -14.40
C ALA A 187 -34.43 -8.33 -13.51
N VAL A 188 -33.71 -7.53 -12.71
CA VAL A 188 -32.77 -8.00 -11.70
C VAL A 188 -33.29 -7.56 -10.33
N ALA A 189 -34.13 -8.39 -9.72
CA ALA A 189 -34.78 -8.06 -8.44
C ALA A 189 -33.86 -8.19 -7.22
N GLN A 190 -32.66 -8.78 -7.39
CA GLN A 190 -31.68 -8.91 -6.33
C GLN A 190 -30.26 -8.75 -6.89
N ALA A 191 -29.42 -8.00 -6.17
CA ALA A 191 -27.98 -7.91 -6.41
C ALA A 191 -27.23 -8.03 -5.07
N GLU A 192 -26.00 -8.53 -5.10
CA GLU A 192 -25.17 -8.67 -3.91
C GLU A 192 -24.83 -7.30 -3.31
N SER A 193 -25.19 -7.06 -2.05
CA SER A 193 -24.83 -5.85 -1.31
C SER A 193 -23.35 -5.88 -0.93
N VAL A 194 -22.62 -4.79 -1.21
CA VAL A 194 -21.19 -4.67 -0.89
C VAL A 194 -20.99 -3.47 0.04
N GLY A 195 -20.16 -3.63 1.07
CA GLY A 195 -19.83 -2.57 2.02
C GLY A 195 -19.65 -3.08 3.44
N CYS A 196 -19.76 -2.17 4.42
CA CYS A 196 -19.60 -2.49 5.83
C CYS A 196 -20.84 -3.20 6.37
N TYR A 197 -20.69 -4.05 7.40
CA TYR A 197 -21.85 -4.55 8.13
C TYR A 197 -22.56 -3.41 8.87
N ILE A 198 -23.88 -3.51 8.99
CA ILE A 198 -24.66 -2.64 9.87
C ILE A 198 -24.34 -3.05 11.31
N GLY A 199 -23.75 -2.13 12.10
CA GLY A 199 -23.41 -2.41 13.49
C GLY A 199 -24.67 -2.53 14.35
N ARG A 200 -25.20 -3.75 14.51
CA ARG A 200 -26.45 -4.00 15.25
C ARG A 200 -26.30 -3.82 16.76
N VAL A 201 -27.40 -3.50 17.43
CA VAL A 201 -27.51 -3.60 18.89
C VAL A 201 -27.27 -5.05 19.28
N ILE A 202 -26.27 -5.27 20.13
CA ILE A 202 -25.94 -6.60 20.64
C ILE A 202 -27.11 -7.12 21.47
N LYS A 203 -27.67 -8.26 21.06
CA LYS A 203 -28.76 -8.97 21.77
C LYS A 203 -28.25 -10.12 22.63
N VAL A 204 -26.97 -10.47 22.49
CA VAL A 204 -26.32 -11.54 23.25
C VAL A 204 -25.74 -10.94 24.52
N GLU A 205 -26.10 -11.49 25.68
CA GLU A 205 -25.47 -11.08 26.94
C GLU A 205 -23.96 -11.35 26.87
N PRO A 206 -23.09 -10.40 27.19
CA PRO A 206 -21.65 -10.65 27.11
C PRO A 206 -21.22 -11.75 28.10
N GLN A 207 -20.52 -12.78 27.60
CA GLN A 207 -20.18 -13.98 28.36
C GLN A 207 -18.70 -14.34 28.21
N GLY A 208 -18.17 -15.23 29.06
CA GLY A 208 -16.80 -15.74 28.91
C GLY A 208 -15.70 -14.89 29.57
N GLU A 209 -14.47 -15.41 29.52
CA GLU A 209 -13.30 -14.82 30.18
C GLU A 209 -12.49 -13.88 29.28
N ILE A 210 -12.70 -13.95 27.96
CA ILE A 210 -12.01 -13.08 26.99
C ILE A 210 -12.76 -11.76 26.90
N THR A 211 -12.13 -10.70 27.41
CA THR A 211 -12.67 -9.35 27.45
C THR A 211 -11.87 -8.35 26.63
N TYR A 212 -12.51 -7.25 26.24
CA TYR A 212 -11.86 -6.15 25.53
C TYR A 212 -10.67 -5.62 26.31
N SER A 213 -10.91 -5.24 27.57
CA SER A 213 -9.94 -4.55 28.42
C SER A 213 -8.65 -5.34 28.59
N LYS A 214 -8.77 -6.65 28.84
CA LYS A 214 -7.62 -7.50 29.19
C LYS A 214 -6.94 -8.16 27.98
N HIS A 215 -7.70 -8.51 26.93
CA HIS A 215 -7.19 -9.38 25.86
C HIS A 215 -7.20 -8.72 24.48
N VAL A 216 -8.22 -7.94 24.13
CA VAL A 216 -8.36 -7.36 22.78
C VAL A 216 -7.64 -6.02 22.66
N ALA A 217 -7.79 -5.13 23.64
CA ALA A 217 -7.15 -3.82 23.63
C ALA A 217 -5.62 -3.89 23.43
N PRO A 218 -4.87 -4.82 24.06
CA PRO A 218 -3.44 -4.98 23.77
C PRO A 218 -3.14 -5.33 22.31
N ILE A 219 -3.92 -6.22 21.70
CA ILE A 219 -3.77 -6.62 20.30
C ILE A 219 -4.05 -5.42 19.39
N PHE A 220 -5.14 -4.70 19.64
CA PHE A 220 -5.54 -3.57 18.81
C PHE A 220 -4.53 -2.41 18.91
N ASN A 221 -4.07 -2.12 20.13
CA ASN A 221 -3.01 -1.15 20.37
C ASN A 221 -1.74 -1.46 19.57
N GLN A 222 -1.37 -2.73 19.46
CA GLN A 222 -0.18 -3.16 18.75
C GLN A 222 -0.34 -3.26 17.22
N ARG A 223 -1.53 -3.65 16.73
CA ARG A 223 -1.74 -4.04 15.33
C ARG A 223 -2.58 -3.07 14.52
N CYS A 224 -3.48 -2.33 15.18
CA CYS A 224 -4.57 -1.63 14.51
C CYS A 224 -4.53 -0.12 14.76
N VAL A 225 -4.26 0.30 16.00
CA VAL A 225 -4.44 1.69 16.45
C VAL A 225 -3.49 2.67 15.77
N GLU A 226 -2.37 2.23 15.19
CA GLU A 226 -1.52 3.12 14.39
C GLU A 226 -2.31 3.79 13.24
N CYS A 227 -3.18 3.02 12.58
CA CYS A 227 -4.07 3.51 11.53
C CYS A 227 -5.48 3.84 12.04
N HIS A 228 -5.99 3.11 13.04
CA HIS A 228 -7.34 3.25 13.60
C HIS A 228 -7.39 4.17 14.83
N ARG A 229 -6.95 5.41 14.64
CA ARG A 229 -7.04 6.50 15.63
C ARG A 229 -7.40 7.80 14.92
N ASP A 230 -7.85 8.78 15.69
CA ASP A 230 -8.32 10.05 15.14
C ASP A 230 -7.27 10.74 14.25
N GLY A 231 -7.74 11.33 13.15
CA GLY A 231 -6.91 12.00 12.14
C GLY A 231 -6.05 11.10 11.23
N GLN A 232 -6.06 9.77 11.42
CA GLN A 232 -5.36 8.83 10.55
C GLN A 232 -6.26 8.31 9.41
N ILE A 233 -5.71 7.44 8.56
CA ILE A 233 -6.38 6.99 7.32
C ILE A 233 -7.65 6.17 7.56
N ALA A 234 -7.73 5.45 8.68
CA ALA A 234 -8.78 4.48 8.85
C ALA A 234 -10.13 5.19 9.01
N PRO A 235 -11.21 4.60 8.47
CA PRO A 235 -12.51 5.27 8.48
C PRO A 235 -13.13 5.40 9.87
N PHE A 236 -12.62 4.70 10.88
CA PHE A 236 -13.10 4.76 12.27
C PHE A 236 -11.98 4.39 13.25
N THR A 237 -12.14 4.80 14.51
CA THR A 237 -11.16 4.52 15.57
C THR A 237 -11.37 3.15 16.22
N LEU A 238 -10.31 2.59 16.78
CA LEU A 238 -10.32 1.35 17.57
C LEU A 238 -9.66 1.55 18.94
N THR A 239 -9.64 2.81 19.39
CA THR A 239 -8.94 3.28 20.60
C THR A 239 -9.68 3.00 21.90
N SER A 240 -10.97 2.64 21.82
CA SER A 240 -11.79 2.33 23.00
C SER A 240 -12.80 1.21 22.72
N TYR A 241 -13.38 0.67 23.80
CA TYR A 241 -14.43 -0.34 23.70
C TYR A 241 -15.64 0.16 22.90
N HIS A 242 -16.10 1.37 23.21
CA HIS A 242 -17.26 1.97 22.55
C HIS A 242 -17.03 2.24 21.06
N ASP A 243 -15.80 2.60 20.68
CA ASP A 243 -15.43 2.77 19.27
C ASP A 243 -15.44 1.43 18.52
N THR A 244 -15.12 0.35 19.22
CA THR A 244 -14.87 -0.97 18.60
C THR A 244 -16.13 -1.81 18.46
N VAL A 245 -16.97 -1.84 19.50
CA VAL A 245 -18.00 -2.86 19.68
C VAL A 245 -19.05 -2.89 18.55
N GLY A 246 -19.35 -1.74 17.94
CA GLY A 246 -20.27 -1.67 16.79
C GLY A 246 -19.72 -2.27 15.49
N TRP A 247 -18.43 -2.59 15.43
CA TRP A 247 -17.76 -3.09 14.23
C TRP A 247 -17.42 -4.57 14.26
N GLY A 248 -17.81 -5.32 15.31
CA GLY A 248 -17.40 -6.71 15.54
C GLY A 248 -17.49 -7.60 14.29
N GLU A 249 -18.64 -7.65 13.61
CA GLU A 249 -18.80 -8.47 12.39
C GLU A 249 -17.89 -8.03 11.23
N THR A 250 -17.72 -6.71 11.06
CA THR A 250 -16.81 -6.16 10.04
C THR A 250 -15.35 -6.47 10.38
N ILE A 251 -14.96 -6.34 11.65
CA ILE A 251 -13.62 -6.68 12.15
C ILE A 251 -13.32 -8.17 11.91
N MET A 252 -14.26 -9.04 12.24
CA MET A 252 -14.12 -10.48 12.03
C MET A 252 -13.91 -10.80 10.55
N GLU A 253 -14.77 -10.26 9.67
CA GLU A 253 -14.68 -10.46 8.22
C GLU A 253 -13.32 -10.03 7.66
N VAL A 254 -12.87 -8.80 7.98
CA VAL A 254 -11.62 -8.27 7.41
C VAL A 254 -10.38 -9.03 7.89
N ILE A 255 -10.41 -9.55 9.13
CA ILE A 255 -9.31 -10.35 9.71
C ILE A 255 -9.32 -11.76 9.14
N ASP A 256 -10.49 -12.39 8.98
CA ASP A 256 -10.64 -13.73 8.41
C ASP A 256 -10.18 -13.76 6.94
N GLU A 257 -10.60 -12.76 6.16
CA GLU A 257 -10.23 -12.58 4.76
C GLU A 257 -8.78 -12.07 4.58
N ASN A 258 -8.06 -11.77 5.66
CA ASN A 258 -6.71 -11.17 5.66
C ASN A 258 -6.61 -9.83 4.91
N ARG A 259 -7.71 -9.07 4.85
CA ARG A 259 -7.70 -7.70 4.34
C ARG A 259 -7.09 -6.73 5.35
N MET A 260 -7.21 -7.03 6.65
CA MET A 260 -6.65 -6.21 7.72
C MET A 260 -5.92 -7.06 8.76
N PRO A 261 -4.80 -6.54 9.31
CA PRO A 261 -4.00 -5.44 8.79
C PRO A 261 -3.47 -5.76 7.38
N PRO A 262 -3.31 -4.75 6.52
CA PRO A 262 -2.90 -4.96 5.14
C PRO A 262 -1.46 -5.47 5.14
N TRP A 263 -1.28 -6.76 4.85
CA TRP A 263 0.02 -7.38 4.75
C TRP A 263 -0.01 -8.60 3.84
N ASN A 264 0.45 -8.40 2.61
CA ASN A 264 0.34 -9.41 1.56
C ASN A 264 1.60 -10.27 1.38
N ALA A 265 2.62 -10.13 2.24
CA ALA A 265 3.81 -10.97 2.15
C ALA A 265 3.60 -12.36 2.76
N ASN A 266 4.07 -13.37 2.03
CA ASN A 266 4.02 -14.77 2.43
C ASN A 266 4.92 -15.03 3.66
N PRO A 267 4.38 -15.56 4.78
CA PRO A 267 5.16 -15.82 6.00
C PRO A 267 6.34 -16.78 5.84
N LYS A 268 6.36 -17.57 4.76
CA LYS A 268 7.40 -18.58 4.54
C LYS A 268 8.72 -17.99 4.05
N HIS A 269 8.74 -16.72 3.66
CA HIS A 269 9.87 -16.05 3.03
C HIS A 269 10.13 -14.70 3.69
N GLY A 270 11.41 -14.41 3.93
CA GLY A 270 11.84 -13.20 4.61
C GLY A 270 11.43 -13.13 6.08
N SER A 271 11.99 -12.16 6.79
CA SER A 271 11.56 -11.74 8.11
C SER A 271 11.62 -10.22 8.13
N PHE A 272 10.53 -9.58 8.55
CA PHE A 272 10.35 -8.15 8.40
C PHE A 272 10.04 -7.50 9.74
N GLN A 273 10.72 -6.40 10.05
CA GLN A 273 10.52 -5.69 11.32
C GLN A 273 9.16 -4.98 11.40
N ASN A 274 8.55 -4.69 10.25
CA ASN A 274 7.26 -4.01 10.14
C ASN A 274 6.10 -4.97 9.80
N ASP A 275 6.22 -6.27 10.10
CA ASP A 275 5.15 -7.25 9.90
C ASP A 275 3.92 -6.94 10.78
N ALA A 276 2.85 -6.48 10.14
CA ALA A 276 1.64 -6.01 10.79
C ALA A 276 0.63 -7.14 11.11
N ARG A 277 0.87 -8.37 10.69
CA ARG A 277 -0.14 -9.45 10.78
C ARG A 277 -0.50 -9.81 12.21
N LEU A 278 -1.74 -10.29 12.37
CA LEU A 278 -2.15 -11.07 13.54
C LEU A 278 -1.68 -12.52 13.38
N SER A 279 -1.08 -13.04 14.44
CA SER A 279 -0.85 -14.47 14.62
C SER A 279 -2.18 -15.24 14.74
N PRO A 280 -2.19 -16.56 14.46
CA PRO A 280 -3.41 -17.37 14.64
C PRO A 280 -4.02 -17.28 16.05
N ALA A 281 -3.18 -17.15 17.09
CA ALA A 281 -3.64 -17.00 18.46
C ALA A 281 -4.28 -15.63 18.73
N GLU A 282 -3.71 -14.55 18.18
CA GLU A 282 -4.31 -13.21 18.27
C GLU A 282 -5.66 -13.17 17.55
N LYS A 283 -5.78 -13.81 16.37
CA LYS A 283 -7.07 -13.91 15.65
C LYS A 283 -8.13 -14.64 16.47
N GLU A 284 -7.77 -15.79 17.04
CA GLU A 284 -8.69 -16.59 17.86
C GLU A 284 -9.22 -15.79 19.06
N VAL A 285 -8.36 -15.01 19.73
CA VAL A 285 -8.79 -14.13 20.83
C VAL A 285 -9.85 -13.12 20.37
N VAL A 286 -9.63 -12.48 19.22
CA VAL A 286 -10.57 -11.50 18.66
C VAL A 286 -11.88 -12.17 18.24
N PHE A 287 -11.82 -13.33 17.58
CA PHE A 287 -13.01 -14.06 17.15
C PHE A 287 -13.84 -14.55 18.32
N GLN A 288 -13.21 -15.20 19.31
CA GLN A 288 -13.90 -15.64 20.51
C GLN A 288 -14.51 -14.46 21.28
N TRP A 289 -13.83 -13.31 21.35
CA TRP A 289 -14.41 -12.11 21.96
C TRP A 289 -15.69 -11.65 21.24
N ILE A 290 -15.70 -11.68 19.89
CA ILE A 290 -16.86 -11.32 19.08
C ILE A 290 -18.01 -12.32 19.26
N GLU A 291 -17.72 -13.61 19.18
CA GLU A 291 -18.69 -14.70 19.38
C GLU A 291 -19.32 -14.68 20.78
N ASN A 292 -18.56 -14.24 21.80
CA ASN A 292 -18.99 -14.11 23.18
C ASN A 292 -19.84 -12.85 23.47
N GLY A 293 -20.23 -12.09 22.44
CA GLY A 293 -21.00 -10.86 22.60
C GLY A 293 -20.16 -9.65 23.05
N MET A 294 -18.85 -9.68 22.79
CA MET A 294 -17.92 -8.58 23.01
C MET A 294 -17.93 -8.00 24.44
N PRO A 295 -17.67 -8.79 25.50
CA PRO A 295 -17.60 -8.28 26.87
C PRO A 295 -16.48 -7.23 27.03
N GLU A 296 -16.80 -6.10 27.64
CA GLU A 296 -15.84 -5.02 27.91
C GLU A 296 -14.76 -5.45 28.92
N GLY A 297 -15.15 -6.17 29.97
CA GLY A 297 -14.29 -6.55 31.09
C GLY A 297 -14.10 -5.45 32.13
N ASN A 298 -13.10 -5.61 32.99
CA ASN A 298 -12.78 -4.62 34.03
C ASN A 298 -11.92 -3.50 33.42
N PRO A 299 -12.36 -2.22 33.47
CA PRO A 299 -11.57 -1.10 32.97
C PRO A 299 -10.19 -0.96 33.64
N ALA A 300 -10.00 -1.49 34.84
CA ALA A 300 -8.69 -1.49 35.51
C ALA A 300 -7.66 -2.42 34.86
N ASP A 301 -8.09 -3.36 34.00
CA ASP A 301 -7.21 -4.24 33.24
C ASP A 301 -6.76 -3.63 31.89
N LEU A 302 -7.29 -2.45 31.52
CA LEU A 302 -6.92 -1.78 30.27
C LEU A 302 -5.41 -1.51 30.22
N PRO A 303 -4.73 -1.85 29.11
CA PRO A 303 -3.35 -1.44 28.92
C PRO A 303 -3.27 0.08 28.81
N SER A 304 -2.10 0.65 29.12
CA SER A 304 -1.84 2.04 28.76
C SER A 304 -1.99 2.20 27.24
N PRO A 305 -2.72 3.22 26.76
CA PRO A 305 -2.80 3.51 25.34
C PRO A 305 -1.41 3.72 24.74
N PRO A 306 -1.17 3.36 23.46
CA PRO A 306 0.09 3.64 22.81
C PRO A 306 0.33 5.15 22.76
N GLU A 307 1.55 5.56 23.06
CA GLU A 307 1.98 6.94 22.84
C GLU A 307 2.40 7.07 21.37
N PHE A 308 1.70 7.94 20.64
CA PHE A 308 2.09 8.31 19.29
C PHE A 308 2.81 9.65 19.36
N ALA A 309 3.92 9.77 18.62
CA ALA A 309 4.60 11.05 18.50
C ALA A 309 3.62 12.12 17.98
N GLU A 310 3.43 13.19 18.75
CA GLU A 310 2.76 14.38 18.25
C GLU A 310 3.70 15.10 17.28
N GLY A 311 3.26 15.28 16.04
CA GLY A 311 4.12 15.84 15.00
C GLY A 311 4.92 14.77 14.27
N TRP A 312 6.24 14.76 14.43
CA TRP A 312 7.17 13.94 13.65
C TRP A 312 7.49 12.62 14.37
N ARG A 313 7.53 11.51 13.63
CA ARG A 313 7.99 10.21 14.14
C ARG A 313 9.51 10.09 14.12
N ILE A 314 10.17 10.93 13.32
CA ILE A 314 11.61 11.20 13.39
C ILE A 314 11.88 12.32 14.41
N ASP A 315 13.14 12.47 14.83
CA ASP A 315 13.59 13.65 15.58
C ASP A 315 13.14 14.93 14.85
N VAL A 316 12.88 16.02 15.60
CA VAL A 316 12.42 17.30 15.03
C VAL A 316 13.22 17.62 13.76
N PRO A 317 12.58 17.71 12.59
CA PRO A 317 13.31 17.84 11.33
C PRO A 317 14.14 19.11 11.30
N ASP A 318 15.35 18.99 10.78
CA ASP A 318 16.23 20.14 10.52
C ASP A 318 15.64 21.04 9.43
N GLN A 319 14.87 20.45 8.50
CA GLN A 319 14.17 21.18 7.46
C GLN A 319 12.83 20.51 7.10
N ILE A 320 11.81 21.34 6.87
CA ILE A 320 10.51 20.93 6.35
C ILE A 320 10.34 21.52 4.94
N ILE A 321 10.00 20.68 3.98
CA ILE A 321 9.89 21.01 2.56
C ILE A 321 8.48 20.67 2.10
N HIS A 322 7.71 21.68 1.70
CA HIS A 322 6.36 21.48 1.16
C HIS A 322 6.41 21.07 -0.30
N MET A 323 5.41 20.30 -0.74
CA MET A 323 5.31 19.85 -2.13
C MET A 323 5.25 21.01 -3.15
N ARG A 324 4.85 22.21 -2.73
CA ARG A 324 4.77 23.41 -3.58
C ARG A 324 5.44 24.61 -2.92
N GLU A 325 6.32 25.28 -3.66
CA GLU A 325 7.00 26.52 -3.23
C GLU A 325 6.01 27.65 -2.90
N SER A 326 4.89 27.73 -3.64
CA SER A 326 3.86 28.75 -3.40
C SER A 326 3.08 28.56 -2.11
N GLN A 327 3.21 27.38 -1.46
CA GLN A 327 2.40 26.93 -0.32
C GLN A 327 0.87 27.04 -0.55
N GLN A 328 0.44 27.13 -1.80
CA GLN A 328 -0.98 27.04 -2.13
C GLN A 328 -1.37 25.55 -2.10
N PRO A 329 -2.46 25.18 -1.41
CA PRO A 329 -2.97 23.81 -1.47
C PRO A 329 -3.34 23.39 -2.89
N PHE A 330 -3.21 22.10 -3.17
CA PHE A 330 -3.74 21.47 -4.37
C PHE A 330 -5.22 21.13 -4.13
N ALA A 331 -6.09 21.45 -5.08
CA ALA A 331 -7.51 21.13 -5.00
C ALA A 331 -7.75 19.70 -5.49
N VAL A 332 -8.29 18.85 -4.63
CA VAL A 332 -8.67 17.47 -4.94
C VAL A 332 -10.18 17.44 -5.21
N PRO A 333 -10.64 16.89 -6.35
CA PRO A 333 -12.07 16.81 -6.67
C PRO A 333 -12.81 15.88 -5.71
N ALA A 334 -14.14 15.95 -5.73
CA ALA A 334 -14.99 15.11 -4.88
C ALA A 334 -15.07 13.65 -5.33
N ASP A 335 -14.94 13.41 -6.63
CA ASP A 335 -15.06 12.12 -7.30
C ASP A 335 -14.12 12.04 -8.52
N GLY A 336 -14.13 10.88 -9.18
CA GLY A 336 -13.35 10.60 -10.37
C GLY A 336 -11.92 10.13 -10.10
N VAL A 337 -11.16 9.95 -11.17
CA VAL A 337 -9.74 9.58 -11.12
C VAL A 337 -8.91 10.85 -11.14
N VAL A 338 -8.01 10.99 -10.17
CA VAL A 338 -6.98 12.04 -10.17
C VAL A 338 -5.71 11.42 -10.73
N GLU A 339 -5.28 11.87 -11.90
CA GLU A 339 -3.98 11.50 -12.46
C GLU A 339 -2.87 11.85 -11.47
N TYR A 340 -1.79 11.07 -11.48
CA TYR A 340 -0.60 11.35 -10.68
C TYR A 340 -0.14 12.80 -10.86
N GLN A 341 0.03 13.51 -9.74
CA GLN A 341 0.49 14.89 -9.74
C GLN A 341 1.97 14.94 -9.37
N TYR A 342 2.72 15.73 -10.13
CA TYR A 342 4.15 15.91 -9.91
C TYR A 342 4.44 17.36 -9.55
N PHE A 343 5.04 17.56 -8.38
CA PHE A 343 5.47 18.88 -7.94
C PHE A 343 6.97 18.90 -7.70
N THR A 344 7.68 19.74 -8.44
CA THR A 344 9.12 19.97 -8.23
C THR A 344 9.32 21.19 -7.34
N VAL A 345 10.11 21.04 -6.28
CA VAL A 345 10.46 22.10 -5.33
C VAL A 345 11.97 22.17 -5.19
N ASP A 346 12.50 23.40 -5.16
CA ASP A 346 13.87 23.67 -4.76
C ASP A 346 13.95 23.83 -3.22
N PRO A 347 14.58 22.88 -2.50
CA PRO A 347 14.74 22.99 -1.05
C PRO A 347 15.83 23.99 -0.63
N GLY A 348 16.56 24.59 -1.57
CA GLY A 348 17.62 25.56 -1.28
C GLY A 348 18.90 24.94 -0.74
N TRP A 349 19.21 23.68 -1.10
CA TRP A 349 20.45 23.02 -0.70
C TRP A 349 21.62 23.52 -1.57
N ASP A 350 22.41 24.46 -1.07
CA ASP A 350 23.60 25.01 -1.75
C ASP A 350 24.90 24.24 -1.45
N GLU A 351 24.83 23.27 -0.55
CA GLU A 351 25.91 22.34 -0.18
C GLU A 351 25.41 20.89 -0.18
N ASP A 352 26.35 19.94 -0.24
CA ASP A 352 26.06 18.51 -0.15
C ASP A 352 25.38 18.16 1.17
N LYS A 353 24.32 17.34 1.10
CA LYS A 353 23.56 16.88 2.26
C LYS A 353 23.74 15.39 2.50
N TYR A 354 23.73 15.02 3.77
CA TYR A 354 23.76 13.64 4.23
C TYR A 354 22.53 13.42 5.13
N ILE A 355 21.50 12.80 4.58
CA ILE A 355 20.20 12.64 5.24
C ILE A 355 20.22 11.35 6.07
N THR A 356 20.00 11.46 7.38
CA THR A 356 19.91 10.31 8.29
C THR A 356 18.47 9.87 8.53
N ALA A 357 17.50 10.78 8.36
CA ALA A 357 16.09 10.46 8.48
C ALA A 357 15.25 11.33 7.55
N ALA A 358 14.15 10.78 7.05
CA ALA A 358 13.16 11.48 6.26
C ALA A 358 11.75 10.93 6.55
N GLU A 359 10.77 11.82 6.68
CA GLU A 359 9.37 11.47 6.86
C GLU A 359 8.51 12.30 5.90
N ALA A 360 7.72 11.64 5.06
CA ALA A 360 6.68 12.28 4.25
C ALA A 360 5.37 12.31 5.02
N LYS A 361 4.69 13.46 5.02
CA LYS A 361 3.44 13.67 5.73
C LYS A 361 2.36 14.25 4.82
N PRO A 362 1.17 13.63 4.78
CA PRO A 362 0.03 14.19 4.09
C PRO A 362 -0.46 15.45 4.81
N GLY A 363 -0.75 16.50 4.04
CA GLY A 363 -1.48 17.67 4.57
C GLY A 363 -2.94 17.32 4.85
N ASN A 364 -3.50 16.38 4.10
CA ASN A 364 -4.84 15.83 4.26
C ASN A 364 -4.84 14.30 4.12
N THR A 365 -4.80 13.59 5.24
CA THR A 365 -4.84 12.11 5.31
C THR A 365 -6.08 11.50 4.67
N GLY A 366 -7.17 12.26 4.55
CA GLY A 366 -8.44 11.77 4.00
C GLY A 366 -8.48 11.67 2.47
N VAL A 367 -7.47 12.19 1.75
CA VAL A 367 -7.39 12.12 0.28
C VAL A 367 -6.01 11.78 -0.27
N VAL A 368 -4.93 11.93 0.52
CA VAL A 368 -3.59 11.52 0.08
C VAL A 368 -3.42 10.02 0.27
N HIS A 369 -3.32 9.28 -0.83
CA HIS A 369 -3.11 7.83 -0.80
C HIS A 369 -1.63 7.46 -0.78
N HIS A 370 -0.79 8.17 -1.53
CA HIS A 370 0.66 8.08 -1.34
C HIS A 370 1.38 9.37 -1.71
N ILE A 371 2.55 9.54 -1.09
CA ILE A 371 3.55 10.56 -1.39
C ILE A 371 4.83 9.82 -1.71
N ILE A 372 5.47 10.10 -2.82
CA ILE A 372 6.83 9.66 -3.06
C ILE A 372 7.68 10.90 -3.34
N ALA A 373 8.64 11.14 -2.47
CA ALA A 373 9.60 12.22 -2.64
C ALA A 373 10.88 11.65 -3.23
N PHE A 374 11.26 12.16 -4.39
CA PHE A 374 12.48 11.78 -5.09
C PHE A 374 13.47 12.93 -5.09
N VAL A 375 14.75 12.59 -5.01
CA VAL A 375 15.84 13.55 -5.23
C VAL A 375 16.07 13.69 -6.74
N TRP A 376 16.09 14.92 -7.23
CA TRP A 376 16.50 15.24 -8.59
C TRP A 376 17.83 16.01 -8.58
N PRO A 377 18.97 15.32 -8.84
CA PRO A 377 20.28 15.94 -8.78
C PRO A 377 20.48 17.06 -9.81
N PRO A 378 21.36 18.05 -9.53
CA PRO A 378 21.69 19.10 -10.48
C PRO A 378 22.26 18.53 -11.79
N GLY A 379 21.86 19.12 -12.92
CA GLY A 379 22.38 18.72 -14.24
C GLY A 379 21.86 17.37 -14.76
N ALA A 380 20.97 16.69 -14.03
CA ALA A 380 20.28 15.52 -14.56
C ALA A 380 19.22 15.94 -15.60
N GLU A 381 19.35 15.48 -16.84
CA GLU A 381 18.44 15.84 -17.94
C GLU A 381 17.02 15.27 -17.78
N ARG A 382 16.86 14.19 -17.01
CA ARG A 382 15.58 13.50 -16.80
C ARG A 382 15.40 13.13 -15.34
N PHE A 383 14.13 13.12 -14.94
CA PHE A 383 13.67 12.57 -13.67
C PHE A 383 14.01 11.08 -13.56
N GLN A 384 14.45 10.67 -12.38
CA GLN A 384 14.97 9.33 -12.09
C GLN A 384 14.21 8.73 -10.92
N LEU A 385 13.56 7.58 -11.16
CA LEU A 385 12.72 6.90 -10.18
C LEU A 385 13.55 6.14 -9.11
N ASP A 386 14.86 5.93 -9.30
CA ASP A 386 15.73 5.18 -8.39
C ASP A 386 16.30 6.05 -7.26
N ALA A 387 16.13 7.36 -7.35
CA ALA A 387 16.54 8.33 -6.34
C ALA A 387 15.41 8.64 -5.32
N MET A 388 14.66 7.63 -4.89
CA MET A 388 13.61 7.80 -3.88
C MET A 388 14.21 8.17 -2.52
N LEU A 389 13.81 9.31 -1.96
CA LEU A 389 14.21 9.78 -0.63
C LEU A 389 13.34 9.13 0.46
N VAL A 390 12.02 9.27 0.31
CA VAL A 390 11.03 8.76 1.27
C VAL A 390 9.70 8.55 0.57
N GLY A 391 9.01 7.48 0.96
CA GLY A 391 7.62 7.22 0.58
C GLY A 391 6.70 7.33 1.78
N TYR A 392 5.48 7.77 1.55
CA TYR A 392 4.34 7.64 2.44
C TYR A 392 3.29 6.77 1.76
N ALA A 393 2.91 5.70 2.43
CA ALA A 393 1.60 5.09 2.33
C ALA A 393 1.04 5.02 3.75
N PRO A 394 -0.29 4.93 3.93
CA PRO A 394 -0.84 4.82 5.28
C PRO A 394 -0.26 3.63 6.04
N GLY A 395 0.21 3.87 7.26
CA GLY A 395 0.92 2.88 8.09
C GLY A 395 2.40 2.65 7.73
N ALA A 396 2.95 3.33 6.71
CA ALA A 396 4.37 3.26 6.41
C ALA A 396 5.18 3.98 7.50
N PRO A 397 6.24 3.36 8.06
CA PRO A 397 7.17 4.05 8.96
C PRO A 397 7.99 5.10 8.20
N PRO A 398 8.58 6.08 8.90
CA PRO A 398 9.55 6.97 8.28
C PRO A 398 10.80 6.20 7.81
N THR A 399 11.61 6.86 6.99
CA THR A 399 12.94 6.36 6.62
C THR A 399 13.94 6.85 7.67
N GLU A 400 14.61 5.94 8.36
CA GLU A 400 15.64 6.24 9.35
C GLU A 400 16.85 5.32 9.19
N PHE A 401 18.04 5.91 9.20
CA PHE A 401 19.31 5.21 9.05
C PHE A 401 20.08 5.25 10.37
N LYS A 402 20.53 4.08 10.83
CA LYS A 402 21.31 3.91 12.07
C LYS A 402 22.80 3.71 11.77
N ASP A 403 23.62 3.66 12.81
CA ASP A 403 25.04 3.26 12.74
C ASP A 403 25.88 4.08 11.76
N GLY A 404 25.68 5.41 11.76
CA GLY A 404 26.42 6.34 10.90
C GLY A 404 26.07 6.20 9.40
N ALA A 405 24.96 5.54 9.06
CA ALA A 405 24.47 5.48 7.69
C ALA A 405 23.69 6.75 7.32
N ALA A 406 23.84 7.21 6.08
CA ALA A 406 23.09 8.34 5.54
C ALA A 406 22.88 8.22 4.03
N MET A 407 21.84 8.87 3.51
CA MET A 407 21.66 9.07 2.07
C MET A 407 22.40 10.34 1.63
N PHE A 408 23.25 10.24 0.61
CA PHE A 408 23.95 11.39 0.05
C PHE A 408 23.10 12.10 -0.99
N VAL A 409 23.00 13.42 -0.88
CA VAL A 409 22.29 14.29 -1.82
C VAL A 409 23.22 15.43 -2.26
N PRO A 410 23.54 15.55 -3.56
CA PRO A 410 24.41 16.61 -4.06
C PRO A 410 23.83 18.01 -3.85
N ALA A 411 24.70 19.00 -3.63
CA ALA A 411 24.35 20.42 -3.67
C ALA A 411 23.55 20.77 -4.95
N GLY A 412 22.52 21.61 -4.84
CA GLY A 412 21.66 22.06 -5.93
C GLY A 412 20.60 21.05 -6.37
N SER A 413 20.43 19.95 -5.62
CA SER A 413 19.37 18.97 -5.89
C SER A 413 17.99 19.52 -5.55
N LYS A 414 17.00 19.17 -6.37
CA LYS A 414 15.58 19.46 -6.13
C LYS A 414 14.87 18.24 -5.55
N LEU A 415 13.68 18.44 -4.98
CA LEU A 415 12.77 17.34 -4.67
C LEU A 415 11.62 17.31 -5.65
N VAL A 416 11.23 16.11 -6.07
CA VAL A 416 10.03 15.86 -6.86
C VAL A 416 9.06 15.05 -6.01
N PHE A 417 7.91 15.64 -5.73
CA PHE A 417 6.79 15.00 -5.05
C PHE A 417 5.88 14.38 -6.10
N GLU A 418 5.83 13.06 -6.13
CA GLU A 418 4.82 12.28 -6.82
C GLU A 418 3.65 12.03 -5.86
N MET A 419 2.48 12.55 -6.21
CA MET A 419 1.28 12.55 -5.37
C MET A 419 0.15 11.76 -6.04
N HIS A 420 -0.42 10.81 -5.31
CA HIS A 420 -1.65 10.13 -5.71
C HIS A 420 -2.75 10.41 -4.70
N TYR A 421 -3.85 10.90 -5.25
CA TYR A 421 -5.02 11.28 -4.48
C TYR A 421 -6.18 10.32 -4.74
N THR A 422 -6.89 9.98 -3.69
CA THR A 422 -8.15 9.23 -3.76
C THR A 422 -9.28 10.14 -3.27
N PRO A 423 -10.16 10.62 -4.18
CA PRO A 423 -11.33 11.39 -3.78
C PRO A 423 -12.21 10.65 -2.77
N ASN A 424 -12.83 11.39 -1.86
CA ASN A 424 -13.60 10.82 -0.74
C ASN A 424 -15.08 11.25 -0.72
N GLY A 425 -15.62 11.69 -1.85
CA GLY A 425 -17.01 12.12 -1.99
C GLY A 425 -17.29 13.58 -1.61
N SER A 426 -16.24 14.39 -1.41
CA SER A 426 -16.36 15.84 -1.20
C SER A 426 -15.10 16.55 -1.71
N PRO A 427 -15.17 17.79 -2.22
CA PRO A 427 -13.97 18.52 -2.62
C PRO A 427 -13.05 18.74 -1.43
N GLN A 428 -11.75 18.54 -1.62
CA GLN A 428 -10.74 18.63 -0.58
C GLN A 428 -9.56 19.48 -1.04
N GLU A 429 -8.70 19.84 -0.09
CA GLU A 429 -7.42 20.50 -0.37
C GLU A 429 -6.30 19.75 0.34
N ASP A 430 -5.12 19.74 -0.26
CA ASP A 430 -3.92 19.14 0.33
C ASP A 430 -2.68 20.02 0.12
N LEU A 431 -1.83 20.07 1.13
CA LEU A 431 -0.48 20.64 1.05
C LEU A 431 0.48 19.73 1.83
N SER A 432 0.82 18.60 1.21
CA SER A 432 1.74 17.63 1.77
C SER A 432 3.19 18.14 1.82
N TYR A 433 3.99 17.54 2.68
CA TYR A 433 5.36 17.99 2.98
C TYR A 433 6.27 16.84 3.45
N VAL A 434 7.57 17.06 3.40
CA VAL A 434 8.61 16.13 3.89
C VAL A 434 9.47 16.83 4.93
N GLY A 435 9.75 16.14 6.04
CA GLY A 435 10.76 16.52 7.02
C GLY A 435 12.02 15.70 6.80
N VAL A 436 13.19 16.33 6.93
CA VAL A 436 14.50 15.67 6.84
C VAL A 436 15.41 16.05 8.00
N ASN A 437 16.25 15.10 8.42
CA ASN A 437 17.33 15.33 9.37
C ASN A 437 18.67 15.05 8.70
N PHE A 438 19.65 15.89 9.00
CA PHE A 438 20.97 15.86 8.40
C PHE A 438 22.04 15.40 9.39
N THR A 439 23.13 14.89 8.85
CA THR A 439 24.39 14.73 9.55
C THR A 439 25.53 15.37 8.75
N THR A 440 26.72 15.42 9.35
CA THR A 440 27.92 15.95 8.70
C THR A 440 28.73 14.82 8.06
N LYS A 441 29.43 15.10 6.96
CA LYS A 441 30.22 14.13 6.18
C LYS A 441 31.17 13.28 7.04
N ASP A 442 31.80 13.89 8.05
CA ASP A 442 32.74 13.25 8.97
C ASP A 442 32.10 12.20 9.90
N LYS A 443 30.78 12.26 10.10
CA LYS A 443 30.01 11.29 10.90
C LYS A 443 29.45 10.14 10.07
N VAL A 444 29.52 10.24 8.75
CA VAL A 444 28.96 9.24 7.84
C VAL A 444 29.96 8.11 7.64
N GLN A 445 29.55 6.91 8.03
CA GLN A 445 30.32 5.68 7.87
C GLN A 445 29.85 4.88 6.67
N LYS A 446 28.56 4.99 6.31
CA LYS A 446 27.93 4.20 5.25
C LYS A 446 26.99 5.06 4.43
N ILE A 447 27.02 4.91 3.10
CA ILE A 447 26.05 5.56 2.21
C ILE A 447 24.97 4.56 1.86
N VAL A 448 23.72 4.90 2.16
CA VAL A 448 22.55 4.15 1.70
C VAL A 448 22.18 4.63 0.30
N LYS A 449 21.87 3.68 -0.57
CA LYS A 449 21.39 3.95 -1.92
C LYS A 449 20.03 3.29 -2.15
N GLY A 450 19.11 4.04 -2.74
CA GLY A 450 17.95 3.46 -3.41
C GLY A 450 18.39 2.74 -4.68
N GLY A 451 17.69 1.68 -5.03
CA GLY A 451 17.88 0.97 -6.27
C GLY A 451 16.58 0.41 -6.79
N MET A 452 16.56 0.08 -8.07
CA MET A 452 15.40 -0.56 -8.70
C MET A 452 15.80 -1.64 -9.68
N THR A 453 14.89 -2.56 -9.88
CA THR A 453 14.85 -3.40 -11.07
C THR A 453 13.61 -2.99 -11.87
N ILE A 454 13.77 -2.74 -13.16
CA ILE A 454 12.68 -2.26 -14.02
C ILE A 454 12.69 -2.97 -15.37
N ASN A 455 11.50 -3.22 -15.91
CA ASN A 455 11.30 -3.65 -17.29
C ASN A 455 10.25 -2.75 -17.95
N THR A 456 10.64 -2.02 -18.99
CA THR A 456 9.76 -1.08 -19.72
C THR A 456 9.25 -1.64 -21.06
N ASP A 457 9.75 -2.81 -21.49
CA ASP A 457 9.58 -3.29 -22.87
C ASP A 457 8.51 -4.38 -22.99
N PHE A 458 7.71 -4.58 -21.93
CA PHE A 458 6.67 -5.60 -21.90
C PHE A 458 5.37 -5.18 -22.62
N ALA A 459 4.55 -6.18 -22.95
CA ALA A 459 3.20 -6.01 -23.47
C ALA A 459 2.32 -7.10 -22.89
N ILE A 460 1.39 -6.74 -22.00
CA ILE A 460 0.45 -7.68 -21.40
C ILE A 460 -0.67 -7.92 -22.42
N PRO A 461 -0.85 -9.16 -22.91
CA PRO A 461 -1.88 -9.45 -23.89
C PRO A 461 -3.29 -9.22 -23.30
N PRO A 462 -4.28 -8.92 -24.15
CA PRO A 462 -5.68 -8.92 -23.77
C PRO A 462 -6.07 -10.23 -23.09
N LYS A 463 -6.91 -10.15 -22.07
CA LYS A 463 -7.51 -11.28 -21.35
C LYS A 463 -6.52 -12.22 -20.64
N ALA A 464 -5.24 -11.88 -20.56
CA ALA A 464 -4.22 -12.72 -19.93
C ALA A 464 -4.33 -12.67 -18.40
N ALA A 465 -4.71 -13.79 -17.78
CA ALA A 465 -4.95 -13.83 -16.33
C ALA A 465 -3.69 -13.93 -15.45
N ASN A 466 -2.54 -14.30 -16.02
CA ASN A 466 -1.28 -14.53 -15.30
C ASN A 466 -0.07 -14.23 -16.20
N HIS A 467 0.03 -13.01 -16.71
CA HIS A 467 1.17 -12.62 -17.54
C HIS A 467 2.37 -12.27 -16.66
N GLN A 468 3.50 -12.94 -16.85
CA GLN A 468 4.71 -12.69 -16.06
C GLN A 468 5.69 -11.78 -16.80
N VAL A 469 6.22 -10.80 -16.07
CA VAL A 469 7.28 -9.90 -16.52
C VAL A 469 8.41 -9.96 -15.50
N GLU A 470 9.64 -10.01 -15.99
CA GLU A 470 10.83 -10.10 -15.15
C GLU A 470 11.72 -8.87 -15.31
N ALA A 471 12.30 -8.44 -14.20
CA ALA A 471 13.39 -7.49 -14.15
C ALA A 471 14.44 -7.97 -13.16
N GLY A 472 15.64 -7.38 -13.20
CA GLY A 472 16.69 -7.78 -12.30
C GLY A 472 18.01 -7.10 -12.58
N MET A 473 18.94 -7.35 -11.67
CA MET A 473 20.28 -6.82 -11.72
C MET A 473 21.27 -7.79 -11.08
N THR A 474 22.55 -7.46 -11.13
CA THR A 474 23.61 -8.22 -10.46
C THR A 474 24.40 -7.26 -9.59
N PHE A 475 24.53 -7.60 -8.30
CA PHE A 475 25.36 -6.85 -7.38
C PHE A 475 26.82 -6.94 -7.82
N ALA A 476 27.43 -5.80 -8.14
CA ALA A 476 28.85 -5.76 -8.47
C ALA A 476 29.76 -5.97 -7.24
N ARG A 477 29.21 -5.76 -6.04
CA ARG A 477 29.92 -5.78 -4.75
C ARG A 477 29.05 -6.37 -3.66
N ASP A 478 29.69 -6.73 -2.56
CA ASP A 478 28.99 -7.10 -1.33
C ASP A 478 28.17 -5.92 -0.81
N HIS A 479 26.84 -6.10 -0.80
CA HIS A 479 25.90 -5.14 -0.24
C HIS A 479 25.08 -5.79 0.86
N LEU A 480 24.56 -4.97 1.76
CA LEU A 480 23.48 -5.33 2.65
C LEU A 480 22.19 -4.78 2.04
N LEU A 481 21.27 -5.68 1.68
CA LEU A 481 19.89 -5.35 1.32
C LEU A 481 19.13 -5.04 2.62
N LEU A 482 18.41 -3.91 2.62
CA LEU A 482 17.72 -3.39 3.81
C LEU A 482 16.20 -3.50 3.67
N SER A 483 15.65 -3.14 2.50
CA SER A 483 14.23 -3.20 2.24
C SER A 483 13.91 -3.50 0.78
N MET A 484 12.67 -3.91 0.52
CA MET A 484 12.11 -4.15 -0.81
C MET A 484 10.70 -3.55 -0.89
N SER A 485 10.35 -2.93 -2.03
CA SER A 485 9.05 -2.29 -2.24
C SER A 485 8.55 -2.61 -3.66
N PRO A 486 7.71 -3.64 -3.84
CA PRO A 486 7.14 -3.97 -5.15
C PRO A 486 6.17 -2.89 -5.62
N HIS A 487 6.22 -2.54 -6.90
CA HIS A 487 5.36 -1.53 -7.50
C HIS A 487 4.81 -1.99 -8.86
N MET A 488 3.47 -1.99 -8.97
CA MET A 488 2.66 -2.31 -10.15
C MET A 488 1.37 -1.48 -10.08
N HIS A 489 0.63 -1.37 -11.18
CA HIS A 489 -0.66 -0.68 -11.21
C HIS A 489 -1.84 -1.64 -11.05
N LEU A 490 -3.01 -1.30 -11.62
CA LEU A 490 -4.30 -1.95 -11.38
C LEU A 490 -4.37 -3.43 -11.75
N ARG A 491 -3.46 -3.93 -12.58
CA ARG A 491 -3.39 -5.34 -13.01
C ARG A 491 -2.35 -6.13 -12.22
N GLY A 492 -1.60 -5.50 -11.33
CA GLY A 492 -0.67 -6.18 -10.44
C GLY A 492 -1.38 -7.28 -9.65
N LYS A 493 -0.88 -8.51 -9.74
CA LYS A 493 -1.46 -9.70 -9.10
C LYS A 493 -0.54 -10.30 -8.05
N ALA A 494 0.74 -10.45 -8.41
CA ALA A 494 1.75 -11.00 -7.51
C ALA A 494 3.14 -10.45 -7.84
N PHE A 495 4.01 -10.38 -6.83
CA PHE A 495 5.39 -9.92 -7.00
C PHE A 495 6.36 -10.74 -6.15
N THR A 496 7.47 -11.18 -6.74
CA THR A 496 8.49 -11.97 -6.03
C THR A 496 9.88 -11.35 -6.22
N TYR A 497 10.68 -11.30 -5.15
CA TYR A 497 12.12 -11.01 -5.17
C TYR A 497 12.90 -12.30 -4.87
N GLU A 498 13.80 -12.67 -5.77
CA GLU A 498 14.66 -13.85 -5.67
C GLU A 498 16.14 -13.43 -5.72
N ALA A 499 16.92 -13.87 -4.74
CA ALA A 499 18.38 -13.84 -4.79
C ALA A 499 18.90 -15.12 -5.46
N ILE A 500 19.75 -14.97 -6.46
CA ILE A 500 20.50 -16.08 -7.08
C ILE A 500 21.97 -15.82 -6.79
N TYR A 501 22.54 -16.59 -5.86
CA TYR A 501 23.90 -16.43 -5.37
C TYR A 501 24.94 -16.91 -6.41
N PRO A 502 26.22 -16.48 -6.29
CA PRO A 502 27.28 -16.86 -7.22
C PRO A 502 27.53 -18.37 -7.33
N ASP A 503 27.21 -19.13 -6.27
CA ASP A 503 27.29 -20.60 -6.23
C ASP A 503 26.11 -21.29 -6.92
N GLY A 504 25.11 -20.54 -7.39
CA GLY A 504 23.90 -21.02 -8.03
C GLY A 504 22.73 -21.29 -7.07
N ASN A 505 22.92 -21.16 -5.76
CA ASN A 505 21.84 -21.28 -4.79
C ASN A 505 20.82 -20.15 -4.98
N LYS A 506 19.55 -20.45 -4.72
CA LYS A 506 18.44 -19.51 -4.86
C LYS A 506 17.69 -19.35 -3.55
N GLU A 507 17.28 -18.13 -3.26
CA GLU A 507 16.50 -17.78 -2.08
C GLU A 507 15.42 -16.77 -2.47
N ILE A 508 14.17 -17.05 -2.07
CA ILE A 508 13.09 -16.08 -2.18
C ILE A 508 13.21 -15.14 -0.97
N LEU A 509 13.48 -13.87 -1.25
CA LEU A 509 13.66 -12.82 -0.24
C LEU A 509 12.31 -12.22 0.18
N LEU A 510 11.41 -12.03 -0.80
CA LEU A 510 10.06 -11.52 -0.60
C LEU A 510 9.14 -12.17 -1.63
N ASP A 511 7.96 -12.59 -1.18
CA ASP A 511 6.90 -13.14 -2.02
C ASP A 511 5.57 -12.51 -1.61
N VAL A 512 4.95 -11.79 -2.55
CA VAL A 512 3.68 -11.08 -2.38
C VAL A 512 2.66 -11.70 -3.33
N PRO A 513 1.98 -12.81 -2.95
CA PRO A 513 1.11 -13.57 -3.84
C PRO A 513 -0.23 -12.89 -4.16
N ASN A 514 -0.67 -11.97 -3.30
CA ASN A 514 -1.92 -11.20 -3.44
C ASN A 514 -1.58 -9.71 -3.42
N TYR A 515 -0.89 -9.24 -4.45
CA TYR A 515 -0.57 -7.81 -4.55
C TYR A 515 -1.85 -6.98 -4.62
N ASP A 516 -1.88 -5.87 -3.88
CA ASP A 516 -2.98 -4.92 -3.87
C ASP A 516 -2.44 -3.53 -4.20
N PHE A 517 -2.94 -2.95 -5.28
CA PHE A 517 -2.55 -1.60 -5.74
C PHE A 517 -2.79 -0.52 -4.69
N ASN A 518 -3.79 -0.72 -3.81
CA ASN A 518 -4.09 0.21 -2.72
C ASN A 518 -3.08 0.08 -1.55
N TRP A 519 -2.31 -1.02 -1.49
CA TRP A 519 -1.37 -1.29 -0.40
C TRP A 519 0.04 -1.59 -0.92
N GLN A 520 0.73 -0.55 -1.37
CA GLN A 520 2.09 -0.61 -1.91
C GLN A 520 3.14 -0.45 -0.80
N LEU A 521 3.27 -1.49 0.01
CA LEU A 521 4.08 -1.47 1.24
C LEU A 521 5.58 -1.57 0.95
N THR A 522 6.38 -0.96 1.83
CA THR A 522 7.82 -1.25 1.93
C THR A 522 8.02 -2.35 2.97
N TYR A 523 8.70 -3.42 2.58
CA TYR A 523 9.04 -4.54 3.44
C TYR A 523 10.47 -4.36 3.98
N GLN A 524 10.59 -3.98 5.25
CA GLN A 524 11.88 -3.72 5.90
C GLN A 524 12.39 -5.01 6.53
N LEU A 525 13.54 -5.49 6.09
CA LEU A 525 14.12 -6.72 6.64
C LEU A 525 14.42 -6.53 8.12
N ALA A 526 14.08 -7.52 8.94
CA ALA A 526 14.37 -7.52 10.37
C ALA A 526 15.89 -7.49 10.63
N GLU A 527 16.66 -8.12 9.75
CA GLU A 527 18.11 -8.04 9.72
C GLU A 527 18.58 -7.75 8.27
N PRO A 528 19.50 -6.79 8.06
CA PRO A 528 20.09 -6.55 6.75
C PRO A 528 20.66 -7.84 6.13
N LYS A 529 20.32 -8.12 4.86
CA LYS A 529 20.73 -9.34 4.17
C LYS A 529 21.99 -9.11 3.34
N LEU A 530 23.05 -9.88 3.60
CA LEU A 530 24.24 -9.87 2.75
C LEU A 530 23.93 -10.41 1.35
N MET A 531 24.25 -9.59 0.35
CA MET A 531 24.20 -9.85 -1.08
C MET A 531 25.64 -9.82 -1.60
N PRO A 532 26.35 -10.97 -1.64
CA PRO A 532 27.72 -11.03 -2.15
C PRO A 532 27.83 -10.54 -3.59
N ALA A 533 29.01 -10.05 -3.96
CA ALA A 533 29.35 -9.71 -5.34
C ALA A 533 29.02 -10.88 -6.29
N GLY A 534 28.36 -10.58 -7.40
CA GLY A 534 27.86 -11.56 -8.37
C GLY A 534 26.47 -12.12 -8.07
N THR A 535 25.88 -11.82 -6.91
CA THR A 535 24.49 -12.18 -6.61
C THR A 535 23.55 -11.46 -7.57
N LYS A 536 22.61 -12.20 -8.17
CA LYS A 536 21.56 -11.62 -9.01
C LYS A 536 20.31 -11.40 -8.18
N LEU A 537 19.78 -10.18 -8.20
CA LEU A 537 18.45 -9.89 -7.69
C LEU A 537 17.48 -9.96 -8.86
N ARG A 538 16.57 -10.94 -8.83
CA ARG A 538 15.55 -11.15 -9.86
C ARG A 538 14.18 -10.84 -9.27
N CYS A 539 13.46 -9.96 -9.94
CA CYS A 539 12.09 -9.61 -9.63
C CYS A 539 11.15 -10.20 -10.69
N VAL A 540 10.06 -10.82 -10.23
CA VAL A 540 9.02 -11.39 -11.11
C VAL A 540 7.69 -10.78 -10.73
N ALA A 541 7.11 -10.00 -11.64
CA ALA A 541 5.77 -9.45 -11.54
C ALA A 541 4.80 -10.34 -12.32
N THR A 542 3.62 -10.60 -11.75
CA THR A 542 2.50 -11.25 -12.43
C THR A 542 1.35 -10.28 -12.55
N PHE A 543 0.80 -10.16 -13.76
CA PHE A 543 -0.33 -9.30 -14.08
C PHE A 543 -1.59 -10.11 -14.45
N ASP A 544 -2.76 -9.60 -14.05
CA ASP A 544 -4.08 -10.11 -14.43
C ASP A 544 -4.82 -9.08 -15.30
N ASN A 545 -4.70 -9.23 -16.61
CA ASN A 545 -5.44 -8.46 -17.62
C ASN A 545 -6.73 -9.18 -18.07
N SER A 546 -7.27 -10.10 -17.25
CA SER A 546 -8.52 -10.80 -17.55
C SER A 546 -9.75 -10.03 -17.07
N GLU A 547 -10.93 -10.42 -17.56
CA GLU A 547 -12.24 -9.92 -17.13
C GLU A 547 -12.55 -10.24 -15.65
N ARG A 548 -11.78 -11.13 -15.01
CA ARG A 548 -11.96 -11.49 -13.60
C ARG A 548 -11.28 -10.50 -12.64
N ASN A 549 -10.31 -9.73 -13.13
CA ASN A 549 -9.72 -8.67 -12.34
C ASN A 549 -10.68 -7.48 -12.34
N LEU A 550 -11.39 -7.27 -11.24
CA LEU A 550 -12.40 -6.22 -11.11
C LEU A 550 -11.79 -4.80 -11.12
N SER A 551 -10.48 -4.69 -10.87
CA SER A 551 -9.73 -3.44 -10.97
C SER A 551 -9.24 -3.14 -12.38
N ASN A 552 -9.39 -4.07 -13.32
CA ASN A 552 -8.97 -3.89 -14.71
C ASN A 552 -9.92 -2.93 -15.45
N PRO A 553 -9.45 -1.76 -15.93
CA PRO A 553 -10.31 -0.80 -16.63
C PRO A 553 -10.71 -1.26 -18.04
N ASP A 554 -9.87 -2.06 -18.70
CA ASP A 554 -10.18 -2.64 -20.01
C ASP A 554 -9.39 -3.96 -20.22
N PRO A 555 -10.06 -5.13 -20.17
CA PRO A 555 -9.44 -6.44 -20.38
C PRO A 555 -9.24 -6.80 -21.85
N THR A 556 -9.78 -5.99 -22.79
CA THR A 556 -9.66 -6.22 -24.23
C THR A 556 -8.44 -5.54 -24.84
N ASP A 557 -7.84 -4.60 -24.12
CA ASP A 557 -6.67 -3.86 -24.55
C ASP A 557 -5.35 -4.59 -24.26
N THR A 558 -4.35 -4.30 -25.10
CA THR A 558 -2.95 -4.67 -24.83
C THR A 558 -2.32 -3.58 -23.98
N VAL A 559 -1.77 -3.96 -22.83
CA VAL A 559 -1.27 -2.99 -21.84
C VAL A 559 0.25 -2.96 -21.86
N ARG A 560 0.83 -1.78 -21.71
CA ARG A 560 2.29 -1.53 -21.81
C ARG A 560 2.77 -0.73 -20.61
N TRP A 561 4.09 -0.58 -20.53
CA TRP A 561 4.68 0.31 -19.54
C TRP A 561 4.16 1.74 -19.70
N GLY A 562 3.79 2.36 -18.58
CA GLY A 562 3.34 3.75 -18.54
C GLY A 562 3.18 4.26 -17.11
N GLN A 563 2.95 5.56 -16.97
CA GLN A 563 2.90 6.23 -15.66
C GLN A 563 1.51 6.27 -15.05
N GLN A 564 0.47 6.09 -15.87
CA GLN A 564 -0.90 6.19 -15.39
C GLN A 564 -1.39 4.85 -14.84
N SER A 565 -2.27 4.88 -13.83
CA SER A 565 -2.79 3.69 -13.15
C SER A 565 -3.49 2.69 -14.10
N TRP A 566 -4.01 3.14 -15.25
CA TRP A 566 -4.60 2.28 -16.28
C TRP A 566 -3.60 1.70 -17.27
N GLU A 567 -2.37 2.23 -17.32
CA GLU A 567 -1.19 1.60 -17.93
C GLU A 567 -0.59 0.59 -16.93
N GLU A 568 0.67 0.20 -17.08
CA GLU A 568 1.33 -0.64 -16.08
C GLU A 568 2.77 -0.25 -15.77
N MET A 569 3.23 -0.65 -14.59
CA MET A 569 4.64 -0.62 -14.22
C MET A 569 5.09 -1.97 -13.71
N MET A 570 6.37 -2.28 -13.95
CA MET A 570 7.05 -3.39 -13.30
C MET A 570 8.31 -2.83 -12.67
N ILE A 571 8.23 -2.51 -11.37
CA ILE A 571 9.38 -1.99 -10.63
C ILE A 571 9.54 -2.77 -9.33
N GLY A 572 10.73 -3.34 -9.15
CA GLY A 572 11.16 -3.87 -7.87
C GLY A 572 12.12 -2.89 -7.20
N PHE A 573 11.61 -1.99 -6.37
CA PHE A 573 12.45 -1.06 -5.59
C PHE A 573 13.12 -1.79 -4.42
N PHE A 574 14.31 -1.34 -4.05
CA PHE A 574 15.01 -1.80 -2.88
C PHE A 574 15.94 -0.73 -2.33
N THR A 575 16.35 -0.88 -1.08
CA THR A 575 17.42 -0.06 -0.50
C THR A 575 18.57 -0.93 -0.05
N THR A 576 19.80 -0.49 -0.34
CA THR A 576 21.02 -1.22 0.03
C THR A 576 22.06 -0.28 0.62
N MET A 577 23.02 -0.86 1.33
CA MET A 577 24.25 -0.20 1.72
C MET A 577 25.45 -1.14 1.48
N PRO A 578 26.67 -0.63 1.31
CA PRO A 578 27.86 -1.49 1.24
C PRO A 578 27.99 -2.37 2.50
N ALA A 579 28.32 -3.65 2.32
CA ALA A 579 28.44 -4.59 3.44
C ALA A 579 29.69 -4.37 4.32
N SER A 580 30.64 -3.55 3.86
CA SER A 580 31.85 -3.22 4.61
C SER A 580 32.12 -1.72 4.63
N ALA A 581 32.27 -1.20 5.85
CA ALA A 581 33.27 -0.20 6.21
C ALA A 581 34.38 -0.81 7.12
N THR A 582 34.33 -2.10 7.46
CA THR A 582 35.28 -2.71 8.43
C THR A 582 35.54 -4.20 8.12
N ASN A 583 36.82 -4.59 8.15
CA ASN A 583 37.43 -5.92 7.93
C ASN A 583 37.90 -6.28 6.50
N ALA A 584 38.36 -5.30 5.72
CA ALA A 584 39.41 -5.60 4.74
C ALA A 584 40.72 -5.85 5.52
N PRO A 585 41.58 -6.81 5.12
CA PRO A 585 42.98 -6.76 5.58
C PRO A 585 43.54 -5.37 5.30
N ASP A 586 44.37 -4.84 6.20
CA ASP A 586 45.05 -3.55 6.01
C ASP A 586 45.59 -3.46 4.58
N ALA A 587 45.41 -2.31 3.93
CA ALA A 587 45.92 -2.07 2.58
C ALA A 587 47.37 -2.55 2.47
N SER A 588 47.60 -3.58 1.66
CA SER A 588 48.95 -4.06 1.36
C SER A 588 49.61 -3.28 0.22
N VAL A 589 48.85 -2.35 -0.39
CA VAL A 589 49.30 -1.46 -1.46
C VAL A 589 48.85 -0.03 -1.18
N ASP A 590 49.70 0.94 -1.51
CA ASP A 590 49.33 2.36 -1.57
C ASP A 590 49.04 2.73 -3.04
N PRO A 591 47.75 2.84 -3.43
CA PRO A 591 47.41 3.17 -4.80
C PRO A 591 47.57 4.66 -5.12
N THR A 592 47.94 5.50 -4.15
CA THR A 592 47.98 6.96 -4.30
C THR A 592 48.80 7.39 -5.51
N GLY A 593 48.20 8.22 -6.36
CA GLY A 593 48.82 8.74 -7.57
C GLY A 593 47.84 8.93 -8.72
N THR A 594 48.38 9.30 -9.87
CA THR A 594 47.63 9.50 -11.10
C THR A 594 47.77 8.25 -11.98
N TRP A 595 46.65 7.76 -12.52
CA TRP A 595 46.61 6.57 -13.36
C TRP A 595 45.90 6.88 -14.66
N THR A 596 46.49 6.48 -15.78
CA THR A 596 45.92 6.72 -17.11
C THR A 596 45.66 5.42 -17.86
N TRP A 597 44.58 5.37 -18.63
CA TRP A 597 44.28 4.28 -19.55
C TRP A 597 43.47 4.79 -20.74
N SER A 598 43.37 3.95 -21.76
CA SER A 598 42.64 4.28 -22.97
C SER A 598 41.57 3.23 -23.27
N LEU A 599 40.37 3.67 -23.64
CA LEU A 599 39.27 2.79 -24.06
C LEU A 599 39.01 2.95 -25.56
N PRO A 600 38.93 1.85 -26.33
CA PRO A 600 38.57 1.91 -27.74
C PRO A 600 37.06 2.19 -27.89
N GLY A 601 36.72 3.30 -28.55
CA GLY A 601 35.35 3.71 -28.83
C GLY A 601 35.03 3.76 -30.33
N ARG A 602 33.74 3.92 -30.67
CA ARG A 602 33.26 4.02 -32.07
C ARG A 602 33.83 5.23 -32.83
N GLN A 603 34.28 6.26 -32.13
CA GLN A 603 34.84 7.49 -32.72
C GLN A 603 36.37 7.63 -32.51
N GLY A 604 37.04 6.56 -32.09
CA GLY A 604 38.47 6.56 -31.76
C GLY A 604 38.73 6.13 -30.31
N THR A 605 40.01 6.13 -29.92
CA THR A 605 40.43 5.81 -28.55
C THR A 605 40.24 7.03 -27.65
N SER A 606 39.52 6.87 -26.54
CA SER A 606 39.42 7.90 -25.49
C SER A 606 40.47 7.67 -24.42
N GLU A 607 41.19 8.73 -24.03
CA GLU A 607 42.08 8.70 -22.88
C GLU A 607 41.32 9.05 -21.62
N HIS A 608 41.70 8.39 -20.53
CA HIS A 608 41.11 8.54 -19.22
C HIS A 608 42.23 8.65 -18.19
N GLU A 609 41.98 9.47 -17.18
CA GLU A 609 42.85 9.71 -16.05
C GLU A 609 42.05 9.53 -14.77
N ILE A 610 42.69 9.01 -13.74
CA ILE A 610 42.17 9.03 -12.38
C ILE A 610 43.28 9.38 -11.41
N LYS A 611 42.99 10.31 -10.52
CA LYS A 611 43.79 10.63 -9.36
C LYS A 611 43.17 9.95 -8.16
N VAL A 612 43.92 9.11 -7.47
CA VAL A 612 43.48 8.47 -6.23
C VAL A 612 44.40 8.87 -5.09
N GLU A 613 43.82 9.03 -3.91
CA GLU A 613 44.52 9.32 -2.66
C GLU A 613 43.97 8.44 -1.55
N LEU A 614 44.85 7.75 -0.83
CA LEU A 614 44.51 6.97 0.34
C LEU A 614 44.36 7.90 1.56
N VAL A 615 43.12 8.15 1.97
CA VAL A 615 42.80 9.12 3.04
C VAL A 615 42.62 8.48 4.42
N GLU A 616 42.32 7.18 4.46
CA GLU A 616 42.27 6.33 5.66
C GLU A 616 42.79 4.93 5.28
N PRO A 617 43.16 4.03 6.22
CA PRO A 617 43.87 2.79 5.93
C PRO A 617 43.30 1.94 4.78
N ASN A 618 42.00 2.03 4.51
CA ASN A 618 41.34 1.34 3.39
C ASN A 618 40.41 2.25 2.56
N ARG A 619 40.46 3.58 2.72
CA ARG A 619 39.54 4.51 2.04
C ARG A 619 40.27 5.35 0.99
N LEU A 620 39.71 5.35 -0.22
CA LEU A 620 40.18 6.16 -1.33
C LEU A 620 39.29 7.38 -1.55
N SER A 621 39.93 8.48 -1.89
CA SER A 621 39.30 9.66 -2.47
C SER A 621 40.04 10.05 -3.74
N GLY A 622 39.53 11.07 -4.43
CA GLY A 622 40.16 11.62 -5.63
C GLY A 622 39.17 11.81 -6.75
N GLU A 623 39.67 11.86 -7.97
CA GLU A 623 38.96 12.42 -9.11
C GLU A 623 39.21 11.61 -10.39
N TYR A 624 38.16 11.30 -11.11
CA TYR A 624 38.20 10.74 -12.45
C TYR A 624 38.05 11.86 -13.49
N ALA A 625 38.88 11.82 -14.53
CA ALA A 625 38.82 12.69 -15.70
C ALA A 625 38.85 11.85 -16.99
N GLY A 626 37.81 11.94 -17.81
CA GLY A 626 37.76 11.20 -19.08
C GLY A 626 36.46 11.46 -19.82
N LEU A 627 36.44 11.30 -21.15
CA LEU A 627 35.26 11.62 -21.99
C LEU A 627 34.75 13.07 -21.83
N GLY A 628 35.65 14.02 -21.50
CA GLY A 628 35.30 15.43 -21.29
C GLY A 628 34.55 15.73 -19.99
N ILE A 629 34.50 14.77 -19.05
CA ILE A 629 33.91 14.95 -17.72
C ILE A 629 34.96 14.78 -16.62
N GLN A 630 34.78 15.53 -15.53
CA GLN A 630 35.52 15.40 -14.27
C GLN A 630 34.53 15.07 -13.15
N ARG A 631 34.81 14.04 -12.35
CA ARG A 631 33.92 13.53 -11.29
C ARG A 631 34.72 13.00 -10.12
N ASP A 632 34.25 13.31 -8.91
CA ASP A 632 34.82 12.74 -7.70
C ASP A 632 34.52 11.24 -7.61
N LEU A 633 35.48 10.53 -7.03
CA LEU A 633 35.37 9.12 -6.70
C LEU A 633 34.37 8.95 -5.55
N GLN A 634 33.38 8.10 -5.76
CA GLN A 634 32.44 7.71 -4.73
C GLN A 634 32.77 6.30 -4.21
N SER A 635 32.46 6.03 -2.95
CA SER A 635 32.60 4.69 -2.35
C SER A 635 34.00 4.07 -2.52
N GLY A 636 35.06 4.88 -2.53
CA GLY A 636 36.42 4.43 -2.86
C GLY A 636 37.11 3.67 -1.74
N HIS A 637 37.62 2.47 -2.04
CA HIS A 637 38.23 1.59 -1.05
C HIS A 637 39.41 0.78 -1.60
N VAL A 638 40.30 0.37 -0.69
CA VAL A 638 41.38 -0.59 -0.93
C VAL A 638 41.07 -1.90 -0.20
N TYR A 639 41.30 -3.02 -0.87
CA TYR A 639 41.11 -4.37 -0.36
C TYR A 639 42.38 -5.20 -0.63
N GLY A 640 43.32 -5.22 0.32
CA GLY A 640 44.62 -5.87 0.11
C GLY A 640 45.41 -5.20 -1.01
N ASP A 641 45.53 -5.85 -2.17
CA ASP A 641 46.16 -5.32 -3.39
C ASP A 641 45.14 -4.82 -4.44
N ARG A 642 43.85 -4.76 -4.11
CA ARG A 642 42.78 -4.31 -5.01
C ARG A 642 42.27 -2.93 -4.63
N ILE A 643 41.81 -2.18 -5.62
CA ILE A 643 41.09 -0.91 -5.44
C ILE A 643 39.76 -0.96 -6.17
N GLN A 644 38.76 -0.33 -5.57
CA GLN A 644 37.45 -0.19 -6.18
C GLN A 644 36.80 1.12 -5.77
N PHE A 645 36.11 1.75 -6.72
CA PHE A 645 35.38 3.01 -6.53
C PHE A 645 34.30 3.16 -7.60
N ASP A 646 33.35 4.04 -7.31
CA ASP A 646 32.27 4.44 -8.20
C ASP A 646 32.64 5.75 -8.90
N VAL A 647 32.34 5.85 -10.19
CA VAL A 647 32.29 7.12 -10.91
C VAL A 647 30.90 7.26 -11.51
N PRO A 648 30.10 8.25 -11.08
CA PRO A 648 28.82 8.55 -11.73
C PRO A 648 29.08 9.11 -13.12
N ILE A 649 28.54 8.48 -14.16
CA ILE A 649 28.70 8.90 -15.55
C ILE A 649 27.34 9.06 -16.26
N VAL A 650 27.31 9.94 -17.26
CA VAL A 650 26.13 10.13 -18.11
C VAL A 650 26.48 9.60 -19.50
N LEU A 651 25.77 8.57 -19.96
CA LEU A 651 25.93 7.99 -21.29
C LEU A 651 24.58 8.05 -22.02
N SER A 652 24.55 8.76 -23.14
CA SER A 652 23.35 8.91 -23.99
C SER A 652 22.10 9.37 -23.22
N GLY A 653 22.28 10.29 -22.27
CA GLY A 653 21.19 10.84 -21.44
C GLY A 653 20.69 9.94 -20.30
N ARG A 654 21.37 8.80 -20.03
CA ARG A 654 21.11 7.94 -18.86
C ARG A 654 22.22 8.13 -17.83
N GLN A 655 21.87 8.34 -16.57
CA GLN A 655 22.84 8.24 -15.47
C GLN A 655 23.13 6.76 -15.21
N LEU A 656 24.41 6.43 -15.19
CA LEU A 656 24.93 5.10 -14.90
C LEU A 656 26.04 5.24 -13.86
N THR A 657 26.26 4.20 -13.07
CA THR A 657 27.46 4.10 -12.25
C THR A 657 28.49 3.26 -12.99
N ALA A 658 29.66 3.85 -13.25
CA ALA A 658 30.83 3.08 -13.65
C ALA A 658 31.54 2.61 -12.38
N VAL A 659 31.41 1.32 -12.10
CA VAL A 659 32.09 0.66 -10.99
C VAL A 659 33.46 0.21 -11.48
N PHE A 660 34.52 0.84 -10.98
CA PHE A 660 35.89 0.45 -11.24
C PHE A 660 36.31 -0.58 -10.19
N ASP A 661 36.81 -1.73 -10.63
CA ASP A 661 37.37 -2.77 -9.77
C ASP A 661 38.67 -3.27 -10.41
N GLY A 662 39.79 -3.09 -9.72
CA GLY A 662 41.12 -3.31 -10.27
C GLY A 662 42.10 -3.79 -9.23
N GLN A 663 42.98 -4.70 -9.63
CA GLN A 663 44.11 -5.13 -8.86
C GLN A 663 45.30 -4.22 -9.16
N VAL A 664 45.91 -3.66 -8.13
CA VAL A 664 47.12 -2.83 -8.18
C VAL A 664 48.33 -3.76 -8.09
N GLN A 665 49.19 -3.70 -9.10
CA GLN A 665 50.48 -4.38 -9.08
C GLN A 665 51.53 -3.43 -9.66
N ASP A 666 52.48 -3.02 -8.81
CA ASP A 666 53.50 -2.01 -9.13
C ASP A 666 52.86 -0.72 -9.70
N ASN A 667 53.22 -0.34 -10.92
CA ASN A 667 52.70 0.84 -11.62
C ASN A 667 51.55 0.50 -12.58
N GLN A 668 50.81 -0.59 -12.33
CA GLN A 668 49.65 -0.98 -13.13
C GLN A 668 48.42 -1.28 -12.28
N ILE A 669 47.24 -0.96 -12.83
CA ILE A 669 45.95 -1.45 -12.37
C ILE A 669 45.34 -2.30 -13.47
N THR A 670 45.00 -3.54 -13.15
CA THR A 670 44.31 -4.44 -14.08
C THR A 670 42.98 -4.92 -13.48
N GLY A 671 41.90 -4.85 -14.24
CA GLY A 671 40.59 -5.27 -13.76
C GLY A 671 39.47 -4.98 -14.74
N GLN A 672 38.30 -4.61 -14.20
CA GLN A 672 37.10 -4.33 -14.96
C GLN A 672 36.45 -3.02 -14.54
N ILE A 673 35.88 -2.33 -15.53
CA ILE A 673 34.90 -1.26 -15.34
C ILE A 673 33.54 -1.89 -15.63
N ILE A 674 32.63 -1.87 -14.67
CA ILE A 674 31.28 -2.40 -14.81
C ILE A 674 30.35 -1.20 -14.96
N LEU A 675 29.67 -1.11 -16.10
CA LEU A 675 28.61 -0.14 -16.32
C LEU A 675 27.30 -0.75 -15.83
N GLU A 676 26.80 -0.27 -14.69
CA GLU A 676 25.55 -0.77 -14.12
C GLU A 676 24.36 -0.28 -14.95
N SER A 677 23.80 -1.17 -15.80
CA SER A 677 22.57 -0.94 -16.56
C SER A 677 21.76 -2.23 -16.69
N GLY A 678 20.69 -2.40 -15.91
CA GLY A 678 19.74 -3.52 -16.03
C GLY A 678 20.37 -4.93 -16.00
N PHE A 679 19.71 -5.91 -16.64
CA PHE A 679 20.23 -7.27 -16.77
C PHE A 679 21.46 -7.31 -17.69
N GLY A 680 22.64 -7.42 -17.10
CA GLY A 680 23.88 -7.76 -17.80
C GLY A 680 24.82 -6.58 -18.03
N GLY A 681 25.02 -5.73 -17.03
CA GLY A 681 25.93 -4.57 -17.05
C GLY A 681 27.20 -4.80 -17.87
N GLN A 682 27.53 -3.83 -18.73
CA GLN A 682 28.64 -3.96 -19.67
C GLN A 682 29.96 -3.94 -18.92
N LYS A 683 30.77 -4.99 -19.10
CA LYS A 683 32.11 -5.10 -18.54
C LYS A 683 33.14 -4.64 -19.55
N LEU A 684 33.92 -3.62 -19.20
CA LEU A 684 35.05 -3.13 -19.97
C LEU A 684 36.35 -3.49 -19.24
N PRO A 685 37.44 -3.82 -19.96
CA PRO A 685 38.73 -4.04 -19.32
C PRO A 685 39.27 -2.72 -18.76
N TRP A 686 39.78 -2.77 -17.54
CA TRP A 686 40.52 -1.65 -16.92
C TRP A 686 42.00 -2.01 -16.92
N ASN A 687 42.81 -1.29 -17.69
CA ASN A 687 44.26 -1.49 -17.76
C ASN A 687 44.96 -0.14 -17.66
N ALA A 688 45.08 0.38 -16.43
CA ALA A 688 45.67 1.68 -16.18
C ALA A 688 47.14 1.59 -15.78
N LYS A 689 47.90 2.61 -16.14
CA LYS A 689 49.31 2.77 -15.77
C LYS A 689 49.48 4.01 -14.92
N LYS A 690 50.30 3.91 -13.88
CA LYS A 690 50.67 5.03 -13.04
C LYS A 690 51.48 6.04 -13.85
N VAL A 691 51.17 7.32 -13.69
CA VAL A 691 51.90 8.45 -14.26
C VAL A 691 52.50 9.22 -13.08
N ASP A 692 53.82 9.39 -13.10
CA ASP A 692 54.59 10.09 -12.06
C ASP A 692 54.30 11.60 -12.04
#